data_AF-A0A6P2CA21-F1
#
_entry.id   AF-A0A6P2CA21-F1
#
_cell.length_a   1.000
_cell.length_b   1.000
_cell.length_c   1.000
_cell.angle_alpha   90.00
_cell.angle_beta   90.00
_cell.angle_gamma   90.00
#
_symmetry.space_group_name_H-M   'P 1'
#
loop_
_entity.id
_entity.type
_entity.pdbx_description
1 polymer ?
#
loop_
_entity_poly.entity_id
_entity_poly.type
_entity_poly.pdbx_seq_one_letter_code
_entity_poly.pdbx_strand_id
1 'polypeptide(L)'
;MQFVTVKDNAQVNGIEVQPAGGGTGNTVTVSNPGAQTWTVGTAASLQVQASDSASGQTLTYSATGLPAGLSVSSSTGLISGTPTATGTGSVTVTAGDTTGASGSATFSWTVNPVASGCVGGSNQPNLGPNVYVFSPSMSATTISNTLNTVFNTQKLNQFGTQRYAELFLPGTYTGIEDNVGYYTSVQGLGQNPDQVALNSSDVTVDSFDGTGNATQNFWRSAENMEITPSAGNDRWAVAQAGPFERMDVHGGLELYPASYGYASGGYIADSIVTGQASSVSQQQWYTKDSNLGSWSGSVWNMVFSGVNGAPAQSYPTPPMTTLATTPVARDIPYLYVDSSGNYNVFEPSLRTNASGPSWSGGSNSAGTSVPMSKFFVATPSNTAAQINTALAQGCNLLFTPGVYTINQTINVTNPNTVVLGLGFPTLIPTGGVNTMQVADVDGVRIQGILFDAGTTNSSALLTVGTQGNNTSHASNPISVQDVFFRIGGDIAGQATNSLVVNANNTLVDDIWAWRADHGNSGTVGWTVNTAQHGLVVNGNNVLATGLFVEHYQNYDVQWLGNGGETIFFQNEMPYDPPNQAAWMNGSSDGYAAYEVGPSVTSHQAYGLGSYCYFNVNPAVVADHAFEAPAVSGVQLHDLLTVSLGNVGVIEHVVNEIGAATPTNTTPSTVTSFP
;
A
#
# COMPACT_ATOMS: atom_id res chain seq x y z
N MET A 1 67.20 54.80 -3.00
CA MET A 1 68.47 54.41 -3.61
C MET A 1 69.48 54.16 -2.50
N GLN A 2 69.91 52.92 -2.33
CA GLN A 2 71.00 52.55 -1.44
C GLN A 2 72.23 52.32 -2.32
N PHE A 3 73.34 53.01 -2.06
CA PHE A 3 74.57 52.83 -2.82
C PHE A 3 75.36 51.65 -2.26
N VAL A 4 75.67 50.67 -3.10
CA VAL A 4 76.59 49.56 -2.78
C VAL A 4 77.88 49.79 -3.55
N THR A 5 79.01 49.84 -2.83
CA THR A 5 80.34 49.92 -3.43
C THR A 5 80.85 48.51 -3.72
N VAL A 6 81.19 48.22 -4.99
CA VAL A 6 81.82 46.97 -5.41
C VAL A 6 83.34 47.14 -5.37
N LYS A 7 84.05 46.27 -4.64
CA LYS A 7 85.51 46.12 -4.74
C LYS A 7 85.81 44.95 -5.68
N ASP A 8 86.84 45.14 -6.50
CA ASP A 8 87.47 44.19 -7.43
C ASP A 8 86.73 43.90 -8.75
N ASN A 9 87.05 44.75 -9.74
CA ASN A 9 87.30 44.49 -11.17
C ASN A 9 86.50 43.42 -11.95
N ALA A 10 85.27 43.11 -11.57
CA ALA A 10 84.33 42.36 -12.41
C ALA A 10 83.60 43.30 -13.38
N GLN A 11 83.64 43.00 -14.69
CA GLN A 11 82.83 43.69 -15.69
C GLN A 11 81.33 43.42 -15.47
N VAL A 12 80.53 44.48 -15.29
CA VAL A 12 79.07 44.41 -15.18
C VAL A 12 78.45 44.49 -16.58
N ASN A 13 77.97 43.36 -17.12
CA ASN A 13 77.26 43.27 -18.40
C ASN A 13 75.73 43.32 -18.19
N GLY A 14 75.23 44.34 -17.50
CA GLY A 14 73.80 44.61 -17.35
C GLY A 14 73.39 44.96 -15.92
N ILE A 15 72.62 46.05 -15.77
CA ILE A 15 71.91 46.41 -14.55
C ILE A 15 70.45 46.09 -14.80
N GLU A 16 69.90 45.10 -14.10
CA GLU A 16 68.47 44.83 -14.09
C GLU A 16 67.82 45.69 -12.98
N VAL A 17 66.89 46.54 -13.37
CA VAL A 17 66.07 47.32 -12.44
C VAL A 17 64.80 46.52 -12.19
N GLN A 18 64.69 45.89 -11.02
CA GLN A 18 63.44 45.30 -10.56
C GLN A 18 62.52 46.41 -10.01
N PRO A 19 61.28 46.55 -10.52
CA PRO A 19 60.31 47.45 -9.90
C PRO A 19 59.90 46.91 -8.53
N ALA A 20 59.88 47.79 -7.54
CA ALA A 20 59.43 47.47 -6.19
C ALA A 20 57.90 47.26 -6.15
N GLY A 21 57.47 46.14 -5.56
CA GLY A 21 56.22 45.98 -4.83
C GLY A 21 54.90 46.17 -5.59
N GLY A 22 54.46 45.14 -6.31
CA GLY A 22 53.03 44.90 -6.56
C GLY A 22 52.55 43.83 -5.57
N GLY A 23 51.72 44.19 -4.59
CA GLY A 23 51.07 43.20 -3.74
C GLY A 23 50.23 42.25 -4.61
N THR A 24 50.39 40.95 -4.41
CA THR A 24 49.47 39.95 -4.98
C THR A 24 48.09 40.22 -4.39
N GLY A 25 47.21 40.86 -5.17
CA GLY A 25 45.82 41.06 -4.76
C GLY A 25 45.16 39.73 -4.45
N ASN A 26 44.25 39.71 -3.46
CA ASN A 26 43.53 38.49 -3.15
C ASN A 26 42.81 37.96 -4.39
N THR A 27 42.93 36.67 -4.66
CA THR A 27 42.36 36.01 -5.83
C THR A 27 41.52 34.81 -5.38
N VAL A 28 40.27 34.77 -5.85
CA VAL A 28 39.38 33.61 -5.72
C VAL A 28 39.42 32.82 -7.02
N THR A 29 39.61 31.52 -6.94
CA THR A 29 39.60 30.61 -8.10
C THR A 29 38.45 29.64 -7.97
N VAL A 30 37.58 29.56 -8.99
CA VAL A 30 36.52 28.54 -9.08
C VAL A 30 36.99 27.46 -10.05
N SER A 31 37.02 26.21 -9.60
CA SER A 31 37.35 25.06 -10.44
C SER A 31 36.17 24.73 -11.36
N ASN A 32 36.45 24.64 -12.66
CA ASN A 32 35.44 24.21 -13.63
C ASN A 32 35.12 22.72 -13.41
N PRO A 33 33.86 22.34 -13.11
CA PRO A 33 33.48 20.95 -12.87
C PRO A 33 33.39 20.11 -14.14
N GLY A 34 33.61 20.70 -15.32
CA GLY A 34 33.40 20.07 -16.61
C GLY A 34 31.93 20.01 -17.01
N ALA A 35 31.66 19.54 -18.23
CA ALA A 35 30.31 19.41 -18.75
C ALA A 35 29.46 18.48 -17.88
N GLN A 36 28.25 18.91 -17.52
CA GLN A 36 27.34 18.16 -16.67
C GLN A 36 26.20 17.57 -17.49
N THR A 37 25.75 16.38 -17.11
CA THR A 37 24.56 15.77 -17.69
C THR A 37 23.61 15.37 -16.59
N TRP A 38 22.35 15.78 -16.73
CA TRP A 38 21.25 15.43 -15.83
C TRP A 38 20.06 14.92 -16.64
N THR A 39 19.03 14.47 -15.95
CA THR A 39 17.79 13.94 -16.54
C THR A 39 16.60 14.68 -15.93
N VAL A 40 15.59 15.02 -16.74
CA VAL A 40 14.34 15.62 -16.25
C VAL A 40 13.74 14.76 -15.12
N GLY A 41 13.25 15.39 -14.06
CA GLY A 41 12.58 14.71 -12.95
C GLY A 41 13.50 13.93 -12.00
N THR A 42 14.81 13.86 -12.26
CA THR A 42 15.78 13.18 -11.39
C THR A 42 16.54 14.19 -10.53
N ALA A 43 16.58 13.98 -9.22
CA ALA A 43 17.34 14.85 -8.31
C ALA A 43 18.82 14.86 -8.70
N ALA A 44 19.39 16.06 -8.78
CA ALA A 44 20.78 16.30 -9.13
C ALA A 44 21.52 17.00 -7.97
N SER A 45 22.81 16.70 -7.84
CA SER A 45 23.69 17.31 -6.85
C SER A 45 25.08 17.49 -7.44
N LEU A 46 25.64 18.70 -7.34
CA LEU A 46 26.97 19.04 -7.80
C LEU A 46 27.63 20.05 -6.85
N GLN A 47 28.73 19.65 -6.23
CA GLN A 47 29.51 20.52 -5.35
C GLN A 47 30.47 21.39 -6.17
N VAL A 48 30.33 22.72 -6.07
CA VAL A 48 31.28 23.66 -6.66
C VAL A 48 32.52 23.73 -5.77
N GLN A 49 33.69 23.65 -6.39
CA GLN A 49 34.98 23.77 -5.70
C GLN A 49 35.59 25.14 -5.99
N ALA A 50 35.96 25.88 -4.94
CA ALA A 50 36.63 27.17 -5.06
C ALA A 50 37.71 27.31 -3.97
N SER A 51 38.75 28.08 -4.27
CA SER A 51 39.84 28.39 -3.35
C SER A 51 40.09 29.90 -3.31
N ASP A 52 40.59 30.36 -2.17
CA ASP A 52 40.96 31.74 -1.92
C ASP A 52 42.45 31.80 -1.58
N SER A 53 43.19 32.75 -2.17
CA SER A 53 44.62 32.95 -1.89
C SER A 53 44.89 33.57 -0.51
N ALA A 54 43.89 34.21 0.10
CA ALA A 54 43.91 34.73 1.46
C ALA A 54 43.31 33.70 2.44
N SER A 55 44.01 33.46 3.55
CA SER A 55 43.55 32.52 4.57
C SER A 55 42.43 33.10 5.44
N GLY A 56 41.47 32.27 5.81
CA GLY A 56 40.39 32.64 6.75
C GLY A 56 39.18 33.35 6.13
N GLN A 57 39.17 33.52 4.81
CA GLN A 57 38.05 34.15 4.09
C GLN A 57 36.86 33.20 3.92
N THR A 58 35.64 33.72 4.06
CA THR A 58 34.40 32.99 3.79
C THR A 58 33.95 33.27 2.36
N LEU A 59 33.67 32.22 1.59
CA LEU A 59 33.22 32.31 0.22
C LEU A 59 31.68 32.35 0.15
N THR A 60 31.16 33.21 -0.73
CA THR A 60 29.74 33.28 -1.09
C THR A 60 29.56 32.91 -2.55
N TYR A 61 28.59 32.04 -2.83
CA TYR A 61 28.36 31.45 -4.15
C TYR A 61 27.08 32.00 -4.81
N SER A 62 27.13 32.14 -6.13
CA SER A 62 25.97 32.41 -6.97
C SER A 62 26.12 31.71 -8.32
N ALA A 63 25.00 31.41 -8.98
CA ALA A 63 25.00 30.74 -10.28
C ALA A 63 23.92 31.33 -11.18
N THR A 64 24.24 31.49 -12.46
CA THR A 64 23.30 31.95 -13.50
C THR A 64 23.28 30.95 -14.65
N GLY A 65 22.10 30.72 -15.23
CA GLY A 65 21.93 29.75 -16.32
C GLY A 65 21.80 28.29 -15.85
N LEU A 66 21.47 28.05 -14.58
CA LEU A 66 21.08 26.71 -14.12
C LEU A 66 19.79 26.23 -14.82
N PRO A 67 19.63 24.92 -15.07
CA PRO A 67 18.35 24.35 -15.48
C PRO A 67 17.24 24.70 -14.51
N ALA A 68 16.02 24.91 -15.02
CA ALA A 68 14.84 25.14 -14.21
C ALA A 68 14.65 24.00 -13.18
N GLY A 69 14.56 24.36 -11.89
CA GLY A 69 14.44 23.40 -10.79
C GLY A 69 15.76 23.07 -10.08
N LEU A 70 16.91 23.59 -10.54
CA LEU A 70 18.17 23.59 -9.79
C LEU A 70 18.45 24.97 -9.17
N SER A 71 19.09 24.98 -8.02
CA SER A 71 19.57 26.18 -7.32
C SER A 71 20.96 25.96 -6.73
N VAL A 72 21.69 27.03 -6.40
CA VAL A 72 22.98 26.94 -5.69
C VAL A 72 22.83 27.50 -4.28
N SER A 73 23.33 26.77 -3.28
CA SER A 73 23.47 27.27 -1.91
C SER A 73 24.56 28.33 -1.84
N SER A 74 24.22 29.53 -1.39
CA SER A 74 25.15 30.66 -1.34
C SER A 74 26.27 30.48 -0.31
N SER A 75 26.08 29.66 0.72
CA SER A 75 27.07 29.43 1.78
C SER A 75 27.96 28.22 1.53
N THR A 76 27.50 27.24 0.73
CA THR A 76 28.22 25.98 0.53
C THR A 76 28.64 25.74 -0.91
N GLY A 77 28.09 26.45 -1.89
CA GLY A 77 28.35 26.21 -3.31
C GLY A 77 27.75 24.91 -3.85
N LEU A 78 26.88 24.25 -3.08
CA LEU A 78 26.18 23.05 -3.54
C LEU A 78 25.07 23.44 -4.52
N ILE A 79 25.18 22.98 -5.77
CA ILE A 79 24.08 23.03 -6.74
C ILE A 79 23.22 21.79 -6.51
N SER A 80 21.92 21.97 -6.23
CA SER A 80 20.99 20.87 -6.02
C SER A 80 19.55 21.22 -6.45
N GLY A 81 18.73 20.18 -6.62
CA GLY A 81 17.32 20.28 -7.00
C GLY A 81 16.95 19.22 -8.05
N THR A 82 15.83 19.43 -8.74
CA THR A 82 15.32 18.51 -9.77
C THR A 82 15.05 19.27 -11.06
N PRO A 83 15.78 19.01 -12.16
CA PRO A 83 15.53 19.65 -13.44
C PRO A 83 14.12 19.35 -13.95
N THR A 84 13.39 20.37 -14.40
CA THR A 84 11.98 20.26 -14.80
C THR A 84 11.75 20.26 -16.32
N ALA A 85 12.77 20.59 -17.11
CA ALA A 85 12.68 20.64 -18.56
C ALA A 85 13.97 20.16 -19.23
N THR A 86 13.84 19.53 -20.39
CA THR A 86 14.98 19.14 -21.22
C THR A 86 15.65 20.37 -21.82
N GLY A 87 16.94 20.27 -22.07
CA GLY A 87 17.65 21.31 -22.80
C GLY A 87 19.15 21.15 -22.72
N THR A 88 19.84 22.05 -23.40
CA THR A 88 21.27 22.26 -23.22
C THR A 88 21.51 23.72 -22.94
N GLY A 89 22.53 24.01 -22.15
CA GLY A 89 22.87 25.37 -21.79
C GLY A 89 24.26 25.46 -21.20
N SER A 90 24.57 26.64 -20.69
CA SER A 90 25.77 26.88 -19.90
C SER A 90 25.39 27.55 -18.61
N VAL A 91 26.03 27.14 -17.53
CA VAL A 91 25.94 27.81 -16.24
C VAL A 91 27.27 28.49 -15.93
N THR A 92 27.20 29.71 -15.42
CA THR A 92 28.35 30.40 -14.84
C THR A 92 28.16 30.45 -13.33
N VAL A 93 29.10 29.84 -12.61
CA VAL A 93 29.16 29.89 -11.16
C VAL A 93 30.22 30.90 -10.74
N THR A 94 29.87 31.75 -9.80
CA THR A 94 30.74 32.78 -9.24
C THR A 94 30.88 32.54 -7.73
N ALA A 95 32.13 32.55 -7.24
CA ALA A 95 32.44 32.61 -5.82
C ALA A 95 33.14 33.94 -5.52
N GLY A 96 32.70 34.63 -4.48
CA GLY A 96 33.30 35.87 -4.00
C GLY A 96 33.65 35.79 -2.52
N ASP A 97 34.68 36.51 -2.11
CA ASP A 97 35.09 36.62 -0.71
C ASP A 97 34.64 37.96 -0.08
N THR A 98 34.94 38.16 1.20
CA THR A 98 34.57 39.39 1.92
C THR A 98 35.46 40.58 1.61
N THR A 99 36.60 40.40 0.92
CA THR A 99 37.45 41.51 0.45
C THR A 99 37.03 42.06 -0.91
N GLY A 100 36.06 41.42 -1.58
CA GLY A 100 35.57 41.78 -2.91
C GLY A 100 36.31 41.09 -4.05
N ALA A 101 37.23 40.16 -3.75
CA ALA A 101 37.81 39.27 -4.74
C ALA A 101 36.76 38.25 -5.21
N SER A 102 36.74 37.93 -6.51
CA SER A 102 35.82 36.93 -7.05
C SER A 102 36.46 36.11 -8.18
N GLY A 103 36.00 34.87 -8.30
CA GLY A 103 36.36 33.94 -9.35
C GLY A 103 35.10 33.37 -9.98
N SER A 104 35.17 32.96 -11.25
CA SER A 104 34.04 32.31 -11.93
C SER A 104 34.50 31.17 -12.81
N ALA A 105 33.65 30.16 -12.95
CA ALA A 105 33.80 29.08 -13.92
C ALA A 105 32.50 28.89 -14.70
N THR A 106 32.62 28.72 -16.01
CA THR A 106 31.50 28.41 -16.89
C THR A 106 31.62 26.98 -17.40
N PHE A 107 30.56 26.20 -17.27
CA PHE A 107 30.47 24.86 -17.82
C PHE A 107 29.17 24.64 -18.56
N SER A 108 29.19 23.75 -19.55
CA SER A 108 27.99 23.33 -20.26
C SER A 108 27.21 22.31 -19.45
N TRP A 109 25.91 22.29 -19.65
CA TRP A 109 25.04 21.24 -19.14
C TRP A 109 24.10 20.73 -20.22
N THR A 110 23.72 19.47 -20.07
CA THR A 110 22.67 18.80 -20.85
C THR A 110 21.66 18.20 -19.87
N VAL A 111 20.38 18.55 -20.00
CA VAL A 111 19.29 17.84 -19.36
C VAL A 111 18.60 16.98 -20.41
N ASN A 112 18.82 15.67 -20.34
CA ASN A 112 18.20 14.70 -21.24
C ASN A 112 16.73 14.47 -20.88
N PRO A 113 15.87 14.13 -21.86
CA PRO A 113 14.57 13.54 -21.57
C PRO A 113 14.77 12.26 -20.77
N VAL A 114 13.77 11.91 -19.97
CA VAL A 114 13.72 10.56 -19.41
C VAL A 114 13.60 9.58 -20.59
N ALA A 115 14.47 8.57 -20.65
CA ALA A 115 14.37 7.54 -21.67
C ALA A 115 12.96 6.91 -21.61
N SER A 116 12.23 6.95 -22.72
CA SER A 116 10.86 6.43 -22.78
C SER A 116 10.86 4.92 -23.01
N GLY A 117 10.21 4.17 -22.10
CA GLY A 117 10.08 2.73 -22.14
C GLY A 117 10.93 2.04 -21.07
N CYS A 118 10.35 1.02 -20.43
CA CYS A 118 11.04 0.31 -19.36
C CYS A 118 12.33 -0.36 -19.84
N VAL A 119 13.48 0.17 -19.41
CA VAL A 119 14.79 -0.34 -19.80
C VAL A 119 15.22 -1.45 -18.85
N GLY A 120 15.60 -2.60 -19.41
CA GLY A 120 16.15 -3.72 -18.64
C GLY A 120 15.12 -4.73 -18.11
N GLY A 121 13.84 -4.58 -18.47
CA GLY A 121 12.83 -5.60 -18.19
C GLY A 121 13.07 -6.90 -18.97
N SER A 122 12.62 -8.02 -18.42
CA SER A 122 12.69 -9.35 -19.04
C SER A 122 11.30 -9.97 -19.09
N ASN A 123 10.98 -10.67 -20.18
CA ASN A 123 9.78 -11.52 -20.23
C ASN A 123 9.93 -12.79 -19.37
N GLN A 124 11.14 -13.10 -18.91
CA GLN A 124 11.42 -14.15 -17.93
C GLN A 124 12.23 -13.51 -16.80
N PRO A 125 11.58 -12.71 -15.94
CA PRO A 125 12.27 -11.98 -14.90
C PRO A 125 12.85 -12.91 -13.85
N ASN A 126 13.95 -12.50 -13.22
CA ASN A 126 14.37 -13.09 -11.96
C ASN A 126 13.52 -12.49 -10.84
N LEU A 127 12.64 -13.29 -10.24
CA LEU A 127 11.73 -12.87 -9.18
C LEU A 127 12.37 -12.95 -7.78
N GLY A 128 13.67 -13.25 -7.69
CA GLY A 128 14.41 -13.32 -6.44
C GLY A 128 14.31 -14.67 -5.73
N PRO A 129 15.05 -14.84 -4.63
CA PRO A 129 15.21 -16.14 -3.95
C PRO A 129 13.99 -16.57 -3.12
N ASN A 130 13.07 -15.65 -2.86
CA ASN A 130 11.90 -15.86 -2.00
C ASN A 130 10.64 -16.23 -2.80
N VAL A 131 10.80 -16.45 -4.11
CA VAL A 131 9.72 -16.89 -5.00
C VAL A 131 10.01 -18.32 -5.42
N TYR A 132 9.13 -19.24 -5.04
CA TYR A 132 9.21 -20.65 -5.40
C TYR A 132 8.27 -20.92 -6.56
N VAL A 133 8.83 -21.26 -7.73
CA VAL A 133 8.05 -21.60 -8.92
C VAL A 133 8.02 -23.11 -9.11
N PHE A 134 6.87 -23.72 -8.90
CA PHE A 134 6.65 -25.15 -9.07
C PHE A 134 6.17 -25.45 -10.49
N SER A 135 6.76 -26.47 -11.12
CA SER A 135 6.28 -26.99 -12.41
C SER A 135 5.62 -28.37 -12.24
N PRO A 136 4.71 -28.78 -13.14
CA PRO A 136 4.09 -30.10 -13.08
C PRO A 136 5.09 -31.26 -13.24
N SER A 137 6.32 -30.98 -13.69
CA SER A 137 7.39 -31.98 -13.77
C SER A 137 8.10 -32.22 -12.44
N MET A 138 7.87 -31.39 -11.41
CA MET A 138 8.40 -31.61 -10.07
C MET A 138 7.59 -32.70 -9.35
N SER A 139 8.25 -33.53 -8.56
CA SER A 139 7.54 -34.53 -7.76
C SER A 139 6.74 -33.86 -6.64
N ALA A 140 5.58 -34.44 -6.28
CA ALA A 140 4.78 -33.96 -5.14
C ALA A 140 5.63 -33.86 -3.87
N THR A 141 6.50 -34.85 -3.59
CA THR A 141 7.42 -34.80 -2.45
C THR A 141 8.36 -33.59 -2.48
N THR A 142 8.89 -33.23 -3.66
CA THR A 142 9.75 -32.05 -3.80
C THR A 142 8.99 -30.77 -3.49
N ILE A 143 7.79 -30.64 -4.06
CA ILE A 143 6.91 -29.48 -3.84
C ILE A 143 6.56 -29.39 -2.36
N SER A 144 6.00 -30.45 -1.78
CA SER A 144 5.61 -30.51 -0.37
C SER A 144 6.77 -30.24 0.59
N ASN A 145 8.01 -30.64 0.28
CA ASN A 145 9.16 -30.32 1.14
C ASN A 145 9.45 -28.81 1.17
N THR A 146 9.33 -28.13 0.03
CA THR A 146 9.48 -26.67 -0.04
C THR A 146 8.34 -25.97 0.71
N LEU A 147 7.08 -26.33 0.41
CA LEU A 147 5.90 -25.75 1.07
C LEU A 147 6.00 -25.92 2.60
N ASN A 148 6.32 -27.13 3.07
CA ASN A 148 6.52 -27.39 4.51
C ASN A 148 7.67 -26.56 5.11
N THR A 149 8.72 -26.26 4.35
CA THR A 149 9.83 -25.44 4.83
C THR A 149 9.39 -23.98 5.01
N VAL A 150 8.67 -23.44 4.02
CA VAL A 150 8.08 -22.10 4.09
C VAL A 150 7.08 -22.03 5.24
N PHE A 151 6.11 -22.95 5.29
CA PHE A 151 5.11 -23.03 6.35
C PHE A 151 5.73 -23.09 7.74
N ASN A 152 6.72 -23.97 7.97
CA ASN A 152 7.34 -24.09 9.29
C ASN A 152 8.12 -22.84 9.70
N THR A 153 8.60 -22.07 8.73
CA THR A 153 9.21 -20.76 8.97
C THR A 153 8.16 -19.72 9.32
N GLN A 154 7.02 -19.73 8.63
CA GLN A 154 6.04 -18.66 8.68
C GLN A 154 4.87 -18.87 9.65
N LYS A 155 4.55 -20.10 10.07
CA LYS A 155 3.31 -20.41 10.81
C LYS A 155 3.12 -19.65 12.12
N LEU A 156 4.19 -19.24 12.79
CA LEU A 156 4.16 -18.40 14.01
C LEU A 156 4.85 -17.04 13.82
N ASN A 157 5.19 -16.68 12.57
CA ASN A 157 6.09 -15.55 12.28
C ASN A 157 5.34 -14.24 12.05
N GLN A 158 4.44 -13.88 12.97
CA GLN A 158 3.52 -12.76 12.79
C GLN A 158 4.23 -11.43 12.52
N PHE A 159 5.34 -11.12 13.18
CA PHE A 159 6.09 -9.87 13.00
C PHE A 159 7.49 -10.08 12.41
N GLY A 160 7.71 -11.23 11.75
CA GLY A 160 8.98 -11.48 11.07
C GLY A 160 9.17 -10.67 9.80
N THR A 161 10.40 -10.70 9.30
CA THR A 161 10.78 -10.01 8.05
C THR A 161 10.78 -10.93 6.83
N GLN A 162 10.63 -12.24 7.03
CA GLN A 162 10.56 -13.22 5.95
C GLN A 162 9.22 -13.08 5.21
N ARG A 163 9.30 -13.19 3.88
CA ARG A 163 8.22 -13.00 2.90
C ARG A 163 8.40 -14.05 1.82
N TYR A 164 7.32 -14.69 1.37
CA TYR A 164 7.40 -15.76 0.37
C TYR A 164 6.25 -15.70 -0.63
N ALA A 165 6.54 -16.11 -1.87
CA ALA A 165 5.52 -16.38 -2.87
C ALA A 165 5.69 -17.81 -3.42
N GLU A 166 4.59 -18.56 -3.44
CA GLU A 166 4.49 -19.93 -3.91
C GLU A 166 3.67 -19.93 -5.20
N LEU A 167 4.36 -20.11 -6.32
CA LEU A 167 3.79 -19.94 -7.66
C LEU A 167 3.72 -21.28 -8.39
N PHE A 168 2.55 -21.64 -8.89
CA PHE A 168 2.32 -22.88 -9.61
C PHE A 168 2.17 -22.60 -11.10
N LEU A 169 3.07 -23.14 -11.93
CA LEU A 169 2.95 -23.04 -13.40
C LEU A 169 1.71 -23.80 -13.92
N PRO A 170 1.19 -23.43 -15.10
CA PRO A 170 0.10 -24.16 -15.71
C PRO A 170 0.34 -25.67 -15.80
N GLY A 171 -0.65 -26.44 -15.36
CA GLY A 171 -0.68 -27.89 -15.36
C GLY A 171 -1.39 -28.48 -14.15
N THR A 172 -1.20 -29.77 -13.92
CA THR A 172 -1.89 -30.52 -12.87
C THR A 172 -0.91 -30.98 -11.80
N TYR A 173 -1.30 -30.78 -10.55
CA TYR A 173 -0.61 -31.20 -9.35
C TYR A 173 -1.54 -32.14 -8.57
N THR A 174 -0.99 -33.10 -7.84
CA THR A 174 -1.82 -34.09 -7.12
C THR A 174 -1.22 -34.46 -5.78
N GLY A 175 -2.05 -34.52 -4.74
CA GLY A 175 -1.62 -34.83 -3.38
C GLY A 175 -0.71 -33.76 -2.78
N ILE A 176 -0.96 -32.49 -3.12
CA ILE A 176 -0.29 -31.34 -2.52
C ILE A 176 -1.08 -30.88 -1.31
N GLU A 177 -0.43 -30.79 -0.16
CA GLU A 177 -0.97 -30.16 1.04
C GLU A 177 -0.16 -28.89 1.29
N ASP A 178 -0.76 -27.73 1.04
CA ASP A 178 -0.12 -26.44 1.23
C ASP A 178 -0.72 -25.73 2.44
N ASN A 179 -0.03 -25.79 3.58
CA ASN A 179 -0.44 -25.03 4.75
C ASN A 179 0.18 -23.63 4.68
N VAL A 180 -0.66 -22.59 4.66
CA VAL A 180 -0.21 -21.22 4.39
C VAL A 180 -0.01 -20.45 5.69
N GLY A 181 1.24 -20.04 5.95
CA GLY A 181 1.64 -19.24 7.11
C GLY A 181 1.50 -17.72 6.91
N TYR A 182 2.02 -16.93 7.85
CA TYR A 182 2.08 -15.47 7.68
C TYR A 182 2.95 -15.08 6.48
N TYR A 183 2.60 -13.97 5.83
CA TYR A 183 3.32 -13.37 4.70
C TYR A 183 3.70 -14.33 3.57
N THR A 184 2.77 -15.24 3.25
CA THR A 184 2.89 -16.18 2.14
C THR A 184 1.72 -15.94 1.19
N SER A 185 2.03 -15.72 -0.09
CA SER A 185 1.03 -15.71 -1.16
C SER A 185 1.15 -16.98 -1.99
N VAL A 186 0.03 -17.67 -2.23
CA VAL A 186 -0.05 -18.85 -3.09
C VAL A 186 -0.80 -18.47 -4.37
N GLN A 187 -0.22 -18.72 -5.54
CA GLN A 187 -0.80 -18.26 -6.81
C GLN A 187 -0.59 -19.26 -7.96
N GLY A 188 -1.64 -19.47 -8.75
CA GLY A 188 -1.54 -20.13 -10.04
C GLY A 188 -1.11 -19.14 -11.13
N LEU A 189 -0.17 -19.56 -11.99
CA LEU A 189 0.34 -18.77 -13.11
C LEU A 189 -0.38 -19.07 -14.43
N GLY A 190 -1.63 -19.54 -14.35
CA GLY A 190 -2.55 -19.65 -15.49
C GLY A 190 -3.15 -18.31 -15.87
N GLN A 191 -3.63 -18.16 -17.10
CA GLN A 191 -4.51 -17.03 -17.42
C GLN A 191 -5.89 -17.21 -16.76
N ASN A 192 -6.31 -18.45 -16.52
CA ASN A 192 -7.51 -18.79 -15.77
C ASN A 192 -7.17 -19.85 -14.69
N PRO A 193 -8.04 -19.99 -13.67
CA PRO A 193 -7.82 -20.93 -12.58
C PRO A 193 -7.69 -22.39 -13.02
N ASP A 194 -8.51 -22.83 -13.98
CA ASP A 194 -8.53 -24.20 -14.54
C ASP A 194 -7.23 -24.61 -15.24
N GLN A 195 -6.34 -23.66 -15.53
CA GLN A 195 -5.03 -23.94 -16.10
C GLN A 195 -4.02 -24.39 -15.05
N VAL A 196 -4.30 -24.20 -13.76
CA VAL A 196 -3.49 -24.67 -12.63
C VAL A 196 -4.39 -25.50 -11.72
N ALA A 197 -4.38 -26.81 -11.88
CA ALA A 197 -5.28 -27.72 -11.20
C ALA A 197 -4.58 -28.49 -10.07
N LEU A 198 -4.99 -28.28 -8.84
CA LEU A 198 -4.58 -28.98 -7.63
C LEU A 198 -5.60 -30.08 -7.30
N ASN A 199 -5.33 -31.31 -7.75
CA ASN A 199 -6.25 -32.44 -7.61
C ASN A 199 -6.00 -33.23 -6.33
N SER A 200 -7.05 -33.56 -5.57
CA SER A 200 -6.92 -34.24 -4.28
C SER A 200 -5.83 -33.56 -3.42
N SER A 201 -5.92 -32.24 -3.35
CA SER A 201 -4.90 -31.33 -2.81
C SER A 201 -5.61 -30.19 -2.08
N ASP A 202 -4.95 -29.56 -1.11
CA ASP A 202 -5.54 -28.57 -0.22
C ASP A 202 -4.63 -27.34 -0.09
N VAL A 203 -5.22 -26.15 -0.01
CA VAL A 203 -4.53 -24.88 0.26
C VAL A 203 -5.12 -24.30 1.53
N THR A 204 -4.46 -24.64 2.64
CA THR A 204 -5.08 -24.62 3.96
C THR A 204 -4.56 -23.47 4.82
N VAL A 205 -5.50 -22.75 5.44
CA VAL A 205 -5.24 -21.97 6.65
C VAL A 205 -6.10 -22.52 7.78
N ASP A 206 -5.45 -22.78 8.92
CA ASP A 206 -6.10 -23.17 10.17
C ASP A 206 -5.46 -22.41 11.34
N SER A 207 -5.95 -22.61 12.58
CA SER A 207 -5.32 -22.08 13.79
C SER A 207 -4.06 -22.88 14.15
N PHE A 208 -2.98 -22.69 13.37
CA PHE A 208 -1.74 -23.47 13.48
C PHE A 208 -0.88 -23.19 14.72
N ASP A 209 -1.23 -22.14 15.48
CA ASP A 209 -0.62 -21.81 16.76
C ASP A 209 -1.02 -22.75 17.91
N GLY A 210 -1.98 -23.64 17.67
CA GLY A 210 -2.50 -24.61 18.63
C GLY A 210 -3.47 -24.01 19.65
N THR A 211 -3.85 -22.73 19.53
CA THR A 211 -4.80 -22.09 20.44
C THR A 211 -6.25 -22.38 20.06
N GLY A 212 -6.49 -22.80 18.82
CA GLY A 212 -7.83 -22.90 18.27
C GLY A 212 -8.41 -21.55 17.84
N ASN A 213 -7.67 -20.45 17.99
CA ASN A 213 -8.11 -19.10 17.67
C ASN A 213 -7.50 -18.65 16.33
N ALA A 214 -8.33 -18.20 15.40
CA ALA A 214 -7.94 -17.70 14.09
C ALA A 214 -7.96 -16.16 14.00
N THR A 215 -8.23 -15.41 15.08
CA THR A 215 -8.30 -13.93 15.07
C THR A 215 -6.98 -13.24 14.74
N GLN A 216 -5.88 -13.98 14.59
CA GLN A 216 -4.59 -13.43 14.18
C GLN A 216 -4.05 -14.05 12.88
N ASN A 217 -4.84 -14.85 12.17
CA ASN A 217 -4.42 -15.46 10.90
C ASN A 217 -4.41 -14.44 9.75
N PHE A 218 -3.47 -13.50 9.80
CA PHE A 218 -3.34 -12.36 8.89
C PHE A 218 -2.36 -12.62 7.74
N TRP A 219 -2.33 -11.65 6.82
CA TRP A 219 -1.30 -11.40 5.80
C TRP A 219 -0.92 -12.64 4.98
N ARG A 220 -1.90 -13.23 4.32
CA ARG A 220 -1.68 -14.35 3.39
C ARG A 220 -2.70 -14.30 2.27
N SER A 221 -2.45 -14.98 1.15
CA SER A 221 -3.40 -14.97 0.03
C SER A 221 -3.38 -16.28 -0.74
N ALA A 222 -4.50 -16.58 -1.38
CA ALA A 222 -4.63 -17.65 -2.36
C ALA A 222 -5.30 -17.11 -3.62
N GLU A 223 -4.69 -17.39 -4.79
CA GLU A 223 -5.09 -16.74 -6.04
C GLU A 223 -5.02 -17.65 -7.28
N ASN A 224 -6.02 -17.54 -8.17
CA ASN A 224 -5.95 -17.96 -9.58
C ASN A 224 -5.62 -19.44 -9.82
N MET A 225 -6.30 -20.36 -9.12
CA MET A 225 -6.12 -21.80 -9.30
C MET A 225 -7.40 -22.60 -9.07
N GLU A 226 -7.46 -23.77 -9.69
CA GLU A 226 -8.48 -24.79 -9.44
C GLU A 226 -8.01 -25.73 -8.34
N ILE A 227 -8.89 -26.00 -7.38
CA ILE A 227 -8.65 -26.92 -6.26
C ILE A 227 -9.77 -27.96 -6.23
N THR A 228 -9.39 -29.24 -6.28
CA THR A 228 -10.26 -30.35 -5.86
C THR A 228 -9.76 -30.85 -4.49
N PRO A 229 -10.42 -30.46 -3.38
CA PRO A 229 -9.94 -30.74 -2.03
C PRO A 229 -9.81 -32.24 -1.75
N SER A 230 -8.80 -32.65 -0.98
CA SER A 230 -8.53 -34.08 -0.73
C SER A 230 -9.64 -34.76 0.08
N ALA A 231 -10.34 -33.99 0.91
CA ALA A 231 -11.44 -34.44 1.77
C ALA A 231 -12.80 -33.85 1.39
N GLY A 232 -12.92 -33.23 0.21
CA GLY A 232 -14.16 -32.65 -0.31
C GLY A 232 -14.45 -31.21 0.16
N ASN A 233 -13.76 -30.71 1.19
CA ASN A 233 -13.76 -29.31 1.58
C ASN A 233 -12.33 -28.79 1.70
N ASP A 234 -12.06 -27.60 1.19
CA ASP A 234 -10.84 -26.85 1.49
C ASP A 234 -11.07 -25.99 2.74
N ARG A 235 -10.01 -25.58 3.45
CA ARG A 235 -10.15 -24.71 4.63
C ARG A 235 -9.32 -23.43 4.53
N TRP A 236 -9.99 -22.29 4.64
CA TRP A 236 -9.37 -20.96 4.63
C TRP A 236 -9.76 -20.18 5.88
N ALA A 237 -9.30 -20.63 7.06
CA ALA A 237 -9.62 -20.05 8.36
C ALA A 237 -8.79 -18.79 8.69
N VAL A 238 -8.99 -17.73 7.91
CA VAL A 238 -8.28 -16.45 8.05
C VAL A 238 -9.00 -15.45 8.95
N ALA A 239 -8.25 -14.41 9.36
CA ALA A 239 -8.82 -13.14 9.81
C ALA A 239 -8.69 -12.08 8.69
N GLN A 240 -8.43 -10.82 9.01
CA GLN A 240 -8.22 -9.75 8.03
C GLN A 240 -6.95 -9.94 7.17
N ALA A 241 -6.89 -9.28 6.01
CA ALA A 241 -5.80 -9.38 5.02
C ALA A 241 -5.46 -10.83 4.63
N GLY A 242 -6.51 -11.62 4.41
CA GLY A 242 -6.49 -13.01 3.99
C GLY A 242 -7.26 -13.25 2.68
N PRO A 243 -7.06 -12.47 1.60
CA PRO A 243 -7.89 -12.58 0.40
C PRO A 243 -7.83 -13.97 -0.24
N PHE A 244 -8.98 -14.42 -0.71
CA PHE A 244 -9.17 -15.67 -1.47
C PHE A 244 -9.86 -15.33 -2.79
N GLU A 245 -9.07 -15.24 -3.87
CA GLU A 245 -9.52 -14.58 -5.09
C GLU A 245 -9.27 -15.40 -6.33
N ARG A 246 -10.19 -15.34 -7.29
CA ARG A 246 -10.03 -16.04 -8.57
C ARG A 246 -9.81 -17.55 -8.39
N MET A 247 -10.50 -18.17 -7.43
CA MET A 247 -10.33 -19.59 -7.08
C MET A 247 -11.47 -20.44 -7.64
N ASP A 248 -11.18 -21.63 -8.15
CA ASP A 248 -12.20 -22.63 -8.56
C ASP A 248 -12.18 -23.85 -7.64
N VAL A 249 -13.02 -23.84 -6.60
CA VAL A 249 -13.10 -24.91 -5.60
C VAL A 249 -14.16 -25.94 -5.99
N HIS A 250 -13.70 -27.13 -6.36
CA HIS A 250 -14.53 -28.30 -6.69
C HIS A 250 -14.89 -29.09 -5.43
N GLY A 251 -15.49 -28.39 -4.47
CA GLY A 251 -15.84 -28.90 -3.14
C GLY A 251 -16.51 -27.82 -2.28
N GLY A 252 -16.58 -28.04 -0.98
CA GLY A 252 -16.92 -27.01 0.00
C GLY A 252 -15.72 -26.14 0.38
N LEU A 253 -16.01 -25.02 1.06
CA LEU A 253 -15.00 -24.11 1.60
C LEU A 253 -15.33 -23.78 3.06
N GLU A 254 -14.46 -24.18 3.97
CA GLU A 254 -14.57 -23.92 5.41
C GLU A 254 -13.79 -22.66 5.76
N LEU A 255 -14.47 -21.63 6.23
CA LEU A 255 -13.86 -20.33 6.55
C LEU A 255 -13.48 -20.22 8.03
N TYR A 256 -13.64 -21.29 8.81
CA TYR A 256 -13.44 -21.32 10.26
C TYR A 256 -12.37 -22.36 10.61
N PRO A 257 -11.66 -22.18 11.74
CA PRO A 257 -10.64 -23.15 12.14
C PRO A 257 -11.29 -24.48 12.54
N ALA A 258 -10.57 -25.59 12.42
CA ALA A 258 -11.09 -26.93 12.77
C ALA A 258 -11.64 -27.02 14.20
N SER A 259 -11.12 -26.14 15.07
CA SER A 259 -11.50 -25.98 16.48
C SER A 259 -12.88 -25.36 16.69
N TYR A 260 -13.48 -24.73 15.66
CA TYR A 260 -14.64 -23.84 15.77
C TYR A 260 -14.41 -22.62 16.67
N GLY A 261 -13.14 -22.26 16.92
CA GLY A 261 -12.80 -21.09 17.72
C GLY A 261 -13.04 -19.76 16.98
N TYR A 262 -12.68 -18.67 17.64
CA TYR A 262 -12.92 -17.32 17.10
C TYR A 262 -12.17 -17.09 15.80
N ALA A 263 -12.81 -16.38 14.88
CA ALA A 263 -12.25 -15.97 13.61
C ALA A 263 -12.89 -14.64 13.19
N SER A 264 -12.11 -13.77 12.54
CA SER A 264 -12.51 -12.39 12.19
C SER A 264 -12.11 -12.05 10.75
N GLY A 265 -12.43 -12.94 9.83
CA GLY A 265 -12.29 -12.73 8.40
C GLY A 265 -13.39 -11.81 7.86
N GLY A 266 -13.54 -11.68 6.56
CA GLY A 266 -12.66 -12.19 5.51
C GLY A 266 -13.21 -11.80 4.15
N TYR A 267 -12.48 -12.13 3.10
CA TYR A 267 -12.73 -11.61 1.76
C TYR A 267 -12.63 -12.73 0.72
N ILE A 268 -13.68 -12.88 -0.09
CA ILE A 268 -13.70 -13.72 -1.29
C ILE A 268 -14.13 -12.87 -2.47
N ALA A 269 -13.39 -12.94 -3.58
CA ALA A 269 -13.79 -12.30 -4.83
C ALA A 269 -13.53 -13.16 -6.05
N ASP A 270 -14.29 -12.89 -7.11
CA ASP A 270 -14.08 -13.47 -8.43
C ASP A 270 -13.95 -15.01 -8.40
N SER A 271 -14.68 -15.72 -7.51
CA SER A 271 -14.42 -17.13 -7.22
C SER A 271 -15.62 -18.04 -7.48
N ILE A 272 -15.36 -19.33 -7.70
CA ILE A 272 -16.36 -20.39 -7.77
C ILE A 272 -16.11 -21.36 -6.61
N VAL A 273 -17.13 -21.59 -5.78
CA VAL A 273 -17.17 -22.70 -4.83
C VAL A 273 -18.38 -23.55 -5.21
N THR A 274 -18.13 -24.71 -5.81
CA THR A 274 -19.20 -25.58 -6.32
C THR A 274 -20.07 -26.17 -5.20
N GLY A 275 -19.51 -26.35 -4.00
CA GLY A 275 -20.18 -26.83 -2.80
C GLY A 275 -20.68 -25.71 -1.89
N GLN A 276 -20.70 -25.99 -0.57
CA GLN A 276 -21.11 -25.03 0.45
C GLN A 276 -19.89 -24.26 0.97
N ALA A 277 -19.96 -22.93 0.95
CA ALA A 277 -19.07 -22.08 1.73
C ALA A 277 -19.67 -21.88 3.14
N SER A 278 -18.85 -22.02 4.18
CA SER A 278 -19.32 -22.04 5.58
C SER A 278 -18.50 -21.10 6.47
N SER A 279 -19.18 -20.13 7.09
CA SER A 279 -18.56 -19.15 7.99
C SER A 279 -18.52 -19.60 9.45
N VAL A 280 -19.58 -20.28 9.92
CA VAL A 280 -19.74 -20.86 11.26
C VAL A 280 -19.36 -19.90 12.41
N SER A 281 -18.11 -19.89 12.87
CA SER A 281 -17.64 -19.03 13.97
C SER A 281 -17.05 -17.69 13.50
N GLN A 282 -16.93 -17.48 12.19
CA GLN A 282 -16.52 -16.21 11.60
C GLN A 282 -17.49 -15.10 11.98
N GLN A 283 -16.97 -14.04 12.58
CA GLN A 283 -17.76 -12.90 13.05
C GLN A 283 -18.47 -12.19 11.89
N GLN A 284 -17.74 -11.95 10.80
CA GLN A 284 -18.22 -11.30 9.59
C GLN A 284 -17.55 -11.90 8.35
N TRP A 285 -18.07 -11.58 7.17
CA TRP A 285 -17.44 -11.94 5.90
C TRP A 285 -17.97 -11.10 4.75
N TYR A 286 -17.12 -10.80 3.77
CA TYR A 286 -17.52 -10.22 2.50
C TYR A 286 -17.24 -11.18 1.34
N THR A 287 -18.21 -11.36 0.46
CA THR A 287 -18.03 -12.07 -0.80
C THR A 287 -18.58 -11.25 -1.94
N LYS A 288 -17.80 -11.08 -3.00
CA LYS A 288 -18.25 -10.36 -4.19
C LYS A 288 -18.05 -11.13 -5.48
N ASP A 289 -18.88 -10.86 -6.46
CA ASP A 289 -18.73 -11.28 -7.87
C ASP A 289 -18.31 -12.75 -8.02
N SER A 290 -18.99 -13.63 -7.29
CA SER A 290 -18.62 -15.03 -7.13
C SER A 290 -19.82 -15.95 -7.35
N ASN A 291 -19.56 -17.25 -7.48
CA ASN A 291 -20.57 -18.29 -7.50
C ASN A 291 -20.36 -19.22 -6.31
N LEU A 292 -21.37 -19.37 -5.47
CA LEU A 292 -21.37 -20.32 -4.35
C LEU A 292 -22.48 -21.35 -4.58
N GLY A 293 -22.20 -22.64 -4.41
CA GLY A 293 -23.24 -23.67 -4.46
C GLY A 293 -24.29 -23.46 -3.38
N SER A 294 -23.85 -23.11 -2.16
CA SER A 294 -24.67 -22.54 -1.10
C SER A 294 -23.80 -21.85 -0.04
N TRP A 295 -24.45 -21.15 0.89
CA TRP A 295 -23.81 -20.54 2.05
C TRP A 295 -24.39 -21.07 3.37
N SER A 296 -23.55 -21.21 4.40
CA SER A 296 -23.95 -21.58 5.76
C SER A 296 -23.21 -20.76 6.81
N GLY A 297 -23.90 -20.46 7.92
CA GLY A 297 -23.37 -19.69 9.04
C GLY A 297 -23.61 -18.18 8.92
N SER A 298 -23.81 -17.53 10.08
CA SER A 298 -24.01 -16.09 10.18
C SER A 298 -23.87 -15.66 11.64
N VAL A 299 -22.78 -14.96 11.98
CA VAL A 299 -22.56 -14.45 13.33
C VAL A 299 -23.06 -13.01 13.43
N TRP A 300 -22.35 -12.03 12.86
CA TRP A 300 -22.72 -10.61 12.98
C TRP A 300 -22.97 -9.91 11.65
N ASN A 301 -22.13 -10.08 10.63
CA ASN A 301 -22.25 -9.32 9.37
C ASN A 301 -21.79 -10.14 8.15
N MET A 302 -22.71 -10.77 7.42
CA MET A 302 -22.39 -11.52 6.21
C MET A 302 -22.89 -10.75 4.98
N VAL A 303 -21.96 -10.21 4.20
CA VAL A 303 -22.26 -9.28 3.10
C VAL A 303 -21.91 -9.89 1.75
N PHE A 304 -22.81 -9.74 0.79
CA PHE A 304 -22.68 -10.27 -0.56
C PHE A 304 -23.03 -9.21 -1.60
N SER A 305 -22.26 -9.11 -2.67
CA SER A 305 -22.56 -8.25 -3.83
C SER A 305 -22.22 -8.98 -5.12
N GLY A 306 -23.18 -9.11 -6.03
CA GLY A 306 -22.92 -9.82 -7.28
C GLY A 306 -22.65 -11.32 -7.11
N VAL A 307 -23.12 -11.94 -6.03
CA VAL A 307 -22.85 -13.35 -5.73
C VAL A 307 -24.02 -14.24 -6.14
N ASN A 308 -23.78 -15.15 -7.09
CA ASN A 308 -24.76 -16.20 -7.40
C ASN A 308 -24.74 -17.26 -6.31
N GLY A 309 -25.92 -17.62 -5.80
CA GLY A 309 -26.06 -18.59 -4.70
C GLY A 309 -25.88 -17.99 -3.30
N ALA A 310 -25.72 -16.68 -3.18
CA ALA A 310 -25.80 -15.99 -1.89
C ALA A 310 -27.21 -16.13 -1.25
N PRO A 311 -27.29 -16.14 0.10
CA PRO A 311 -28.57 -16.02 0.80
C PRO A 311 -29.31 -14.73 0.40
N ALA A 312 -30.63 -14.73 0.47
CA ALA A 312 -31.40 -13.51 0.29
C ALA A 312 -31.16 -12.51 1.44
N GLN A 313 -31.26 -11.21 1.13
CA GLN A 313 -31.29 -10.14 2.13
C GLN A 313 -32.23 -10.50 3.28
N SER A 314 -31.73 -10.52 4.50
CA SER A 314 -32.51 -10.92 5.68
C SER A 314 -32.07 -10.26 6.99
N TYR A 315 -31.15 -9.29 6.90
CA TYR A 315 -30.75 -8.47 8.04
C TYR A 315 -31.98 -7.89 8.78
N PRO A 316 -32.03 -7.92 10.12
CA PRO A 316 -30.94 -8.27 11.05
C PRO A 316 -30.82 -9.76 11.39
N THR A 317 -31.76 -10.62 11.00
CA THR A 317 -31.76 -12.03 11.45
C THR A 317 -32.32 -12.99 10.39
N PRO A 318 -31.46 -13.86 9.81
CA PRO A 318 -30.00 -13.87 9.94
C PRO A 318 -29.38 -12.57 9.38
N PRO A 319 -28.20 -12.13 9.85
CA PRO A 319 -27.58 -10.87 9.43
C PRO A 319 -26.92 -11.00 8.04
N MET A 320 -27.76 -11.16 7.01
CA MET A 320 -27.35 -11.22 5.61
C MET A 320 -27.67 -9.90 4.91
N THR A 321 -26.62 -9.23 4.43
CA THR A 321 -26.72 -8.08 3.52
C THR A 321 -26.41 -8.55 2.11
N THR A 322 -27.38 -8.55 1.20
CA THR A 322 -27.22 -9.13 -0.14
C THR A 322 -27.65 -8.16 -1.23
N LEU A 323 -26.68 -7.76 -2.04
CA LEU A 323 -26.84 -6.93 -3.23
C LEU A 323 -26.75 -7.80 -4.48
N ALA A 324 -27.64 -7.56 -5.44
CA ALA A 324 -27.68 -8.34 -6.67
C ALA A 324 -26.40 -8.19 -7.53
N THR A 325 -25.73 -7.04 -7.42
CA THR A 325 -24.56 -6.69 -8.22
C THR A 325 -23.57 -5.85 -7.43
N THR A 326 -22.29 -5.95 -7.77
CA THR A 326 -21.29 -4.94 -7.41
C THR A 326 -21.36 -3.78 -8.40
N PRO A 327 -21.58 -2.51 -7.98
CA PRO A 327 -21.86 -1.40 -8.91
C PRO A 327 -20.77 -1.20 -9.96
N VAL A 328 -19.51 -1.22 -9.53
CA VAL A 328 -18.32 -1.20 -10.37
C VAL A 328 -17.31 -2.16 -9.76
N ALA A 329 -16.78 -3.07 -10.57
CA ALA A 329 -15.77 -4.02 -10.13
C ALA A 329 -14.60 -4.02 -11.11
N ARG A 330 -13.39 -4.14 -10.58
CA ARG A 330 -12.19 -4.42 -11.37
C ARG A 330 -11.43 -5.50 -10.64
N ASP A 331 -11.38 -6.70 -11.19
CA ASP A 331 -10.66 -7.81 -10.56
C ASP A 331 -9.15 -7.49 -10.54
N ILE A 332 -8.44 -8.08 -9.58
CA ILE A 332 -7.02 -7.81 -9.32
C ILE A 332 -6.14 -8.06 -10.56
N PRO A 333 -5.09 -7.26 -10.80
CA PRO A 333 -4.07 -7.61 -11.78
C PRO A 333 -3.21 -8.77 -11.26
N TYR A 334 -2.90 -9.75 -12.10
CA TYR A 334 -2.20 -10.97 -11.67
C TYR A 334 -1.12 -11.44 -12.62
N LEU A 335 -0.12 -12.13 -12.07
CA LEU A 335 0.98 -12.70 -12.84
C LEU A 335 0.55 -14.01 -13.47
N TYR A 336 0.85 -14.21 -14.76
CA TYR A 336 0.66 -15.48 -15.44
C TYR A 336 1.77 -15.77 -16.46
N VAL A 337 1.88 -17.03 -16.86
CA VAL A 337 2.86 -17.49 -17.85
C VAL A 337 2.14 -17.95 -19.11
N ASP A 338 2.52 -17.40 -20.26
CA ASP A 338 1.97 -17.80 -21.55
C ASP A 338 2.57 -19.12 -22.05
N SER A 339 2.01 -19.66 -23.14
CA SER A 339 2.48 -20.92 -23.75
C SER A 339 3.92 -20.88 -24.27
N SER A 340 4.52 -19.70 -24.41
CA SER A 340 5.93 -19.53 -24.80
C SER A 340 6.86 -19.43 -23.59
N GLY A 341 6.32 -19.53 -22.37
CA GLY A 341 7.07 -19.38 -21.13
C GLY A 341 7.40 -17.93 -20.78
N ASN A 342 6.72 -16.94 -21.38
CA ASN A 342 6.86 -15.54 -20.99
C ASN A 342 5.89 -15.22 -19.85
N TYR A 343 6.39 -14.49 -18.87
CA TYR A 343 5.60 -13.89 -17.81
C TYR A 343 4.94 -12.62 -18.30
N ASN A 344 3.67 -12.47 -17.93
CA ASN A 344 2.83 -11.32 -18.21
C ASN A 344 2.03 -11.00 -16.95
N VAL A 345 1.63 -9.74 -16.81
CA VAL A 345 0.60 -9.34 -15.85
C VAL A 345 -0.69 -9.16 -16.64
N PHE A 346 -1.73 -9.92 -16.29
CA PHE A 346 -3.06 -9.72 -16.83
C PHE A 346 -3.76 -8.60 -16.06
N GLU A 347 -4.43 -7.72 -16.79
CA GLU A 347 -5.17 -6.57 -16.27
C GLU A 347 -6.65 -6.74 -16.63
N PRO A 348 -7.47 -7.28 -15.70
CA PRO A 348 -8.90 -7.42 -15.94
C PRO A 348 -9.57 -6.09 -16.29
N SER A 349 -10.55 -6.14 -17.19
CA SER A 349 -11.35 -5.00 -17.60
C SER A 349 -12.30 -4.58 -16.49
N LEU A 350 -12.65 -3.29 -16.46
CA LEU A 350 -13.71 -2.79 -15.59
C LEU A 350 -15.05 -3.46 -15.94
N ARG A 351 -15.76 -3.94 -14.92
CA ARG A 351 -17.13 -4.45 -15.00
C ARG A 351 -18.06 -3.48 -14.29
N THR A 352 -19.26 -3.30 -14.83
CA THR A 352 -20.31 -2.48 -14.21
C THR A 352 -21.49 -3.38 -13.90
N ASN A 353 -22.11 -3.19 -12.73
CA ASN A 353 -23.13 -4.09 -12.20
C ASN A 353 -22.66 -5.55 -12.26
N ALA A 354 -21.45 -5.79 -11.79
CA ALA A 354 -20.80 -7.09 -11.85
C ALA A 354 -21.60 -8.12 -11.04
N SER A 355 -21.65 -9.34 -11.56
CA SER A 355 -22.28 -10.49 -10.93
C SER A 355 -21.65 -11.76 -11.47
N GLY A 356 -21.33 -12.69 -10.57
CA GLY A 356 -20.54 -13.87 -10.85
C GLY A 356 -19.09 -13.56 -11.21
N PRO A 357 -18.25 -14.61 -11.33
CA PRO A 357 -16.84 -14.48 -11.65
C PRO A 357 -16.64 -13.98 -13.08
N SER A 358 -15.60 -13.19 -13.27
CA SER A 358 -15.09 -12.64 -14.52
C SER A 358 -14.61 -13.73 -15.48
N TRP A 359 -14.23 -14.89 -14.95
CA TRP A 359 -13.84 -16.09 -15.65
C TRP A 359 -14.90 -17.16 -15.36
N SER A 360 -15.61 -17.62 -16.39
CA SER A 360 -16.50 -18.78 -16.27
C SER A 360 -16.79 -19.38 -17.64
N GLY A 361 -17.19 -20.65 -17.65
CA GLY A 361 -17.59 -21.34 -18.89
C GLY A 361 -16.48 -21.45 -19.94
N GLY A 362 -15.22 -21.53 -19.52
CA GLY A 362 -14.05 -21.65 -20.42
C GLY A 362 -13.70 -20.37 -21.19
N SER A 363 -14.31 -19.24 -20.86
CA SER A 363 -13.95 -17.93 -21.43
C SER A 363 -12.92 -17.24 -20.56
N ASN A 364 -11.85 -16.74 -21.17
CA ASN A 364 -10.91 -15.86 -20.48
C ASN A 364 -11.63 -14.59 -20.00
N SER A 365 -11.26 -14.10 -18.83
CA SER A 365 -11.66 -12.76 -18.38
C SER A 365 -11.34 -11.72 -19.47
N ALA A 366 -12.22 -10.74 -19.66
CA ALA A 366 -11.92 -9.62 -20.54
C ALA A 366 -10.81 -8.76 -19.91
N GLY A 367 -9.80 -8.37 -20.67
CA GLY A 367 -8.66 -7.62 -20.14
C GLY A 367 -7.50 -7.55 -21.12
N THR A 368 -6.38 -7.00 -20.66
CA THR A 368 -5.15 -6.83 -21.44
C THR A 368 -3.97 -7.46 -20.71
N SER A 369 -3.01 -7.99 -21.46
CA SER A 369 -1.77 -8.53 -20.90
C SER A 369 -0.62 -7.56 -21.12
N VAL A 370 0.08 -7.21 -20.04
CA VAL A 370 1.32 -6.43 -20.12
C VAL A 370 2.51 -7.37 -19.89
N PRO A 371 3.44 -7.46 -20.85
CA PRO A 371 4.58 -8.36 -20.70
C PRO A 371 5.52 -7.89 -19.59
N MET A 372 6.14 -8.82 -18.86
CA MET A 372 7.07 -8.49 -17.77
C MET A 372 8.30 -7.68 -18.21
N SER A 373 8.61 -7.63 -19.51
CA SER A 373 9.60 -6.69 -20.04
C SER A 373 9.24 -5.20 -19.87
N LYS A 374 8.01 -4.88 -19.48
CA LYS A 374 7.56 -3.52 -19.13
C LYS A 374 7.60 -3.21 -17.64
N PHE A 375 8.04 -4.16 -16.81
CA PHE A 375 8.10 -4.02 -15.37
C PHE A 375 9.54 -3.85 -14.90
N PHE A 376 9.74 -2.94 -13.95
CA PHE A 376 10.91 -2.93 -13.10
C PHE A 376 10.66 -3.87 -11.92
N VAL A 377 11.43 -4.94 -11.86
CA VAL A 377 11.36 -5.93 -10.77
C VAL A 377 12.21 -5.43 -9.62
N ALA A 378 11.56 -4.82 -8.64
CA ALA A 378 12.18 -4.29 -7.45
C ALA A 378 12.48 -5.41 -6.45
N THR A 379 13.65 -5.30 -5.82
CA THR A 379 14.11 -6.14 -4.70
C THR A 379 14.39 -5.24 -3.50
N PRO A 380 14.46 -5.78 -2.27
CA PRO A 380 14.81 -5.00 -1.08
C PRO A 380 16.12 -4.21 -1.17
N SER A 381 17.01 -4.57 -2.10
CA SER A 381 18.28 -3.87 -2.35
C SER A 381 18.12 -2.58 -3.17
N ASN A 382 16.99 -2.40 -3.85
CA ASN A 382 16.75 -1.23 -4.68
C ASN A 382 16.35 -0.02 -3.83
N THR A 383 16.91 1.13 -4.17
CA THR A 383 16.55 2.39 -3.49
C THR A 383 15.26 2.97 -4.06
N ALA A 384 14.54 3.77 -3.27
CA ALA A 384 13.38 4.52 -3.76
C ALA A 384 13.73 5.46 -4.94
N ALA A 385 15.00 5.89 -5.07
CA ALA A 385 15.47 6.66 -6.24
C ALA A 385 15.54 5.83 -7.52
N GLN A 386 15.99 4.58 -7.43
CA GLN A 386 15.97 3.66 -8.56
C GLN A 386 14.54 3.33 -8.99
N ILE A 387 13.65 3.07 -8.02
CA ILE A 387 12.23 2.83 -8.26
C ILE A 387 11.58 4.04 -8.96
N ASN A 388 11.77 5.25 -8.43
CA ASN A 388 11.26 6.48 -9.06
C ASN A 388 11.83 6.72 -10.46
N THR A 389 13.11 6.40 -10.68
CA THR A 389 13.72 6.50 -12.00
C THR A 389 13.04 5.55 -13.00
N ALA A 390 12.74 4.32 -12.58
CA ALA A 390 12.04 3.35 -13.42
C ALA A 390 10.60 3.79 -13.73
N LEU A 391 9.86 4.25 -12.72
CA LEU A 391 8.52 4.82 -12.90
C LEU A 391 8.53 6.00 -13.88
N ALA A 392 9.48 6.92 -13.74
CA ALA A 392 9.64 8.06 -14.64
C ALA A 392 9.95 7.63 -16.09
N GLN A 393 10.63 6.49 -16.28
CA GLN A 393 10.89 5.90 -17.61
C GLN A 393 9.66 5.18 -18.20
N GLY A 394 8.56 5.10 -17.47
CA GLY A 394 7.33 4.41 -17.89
C GLY A 394 7.35 2.92 -17.64
N CYS A 395 8.15 2.44 -16.67
CA CYS A 395 8.01 1.09 -16.15
C CYS A 395 6.76 0.98 -15.28
N ASN A 396 6.10 -0.18 -15.36
CA ASN A 396 5.32 -0.70 -14.24
C ASN A 396 6.27 -1.22 -13.13
N LEU A 397 5.75 -1.52 -11.95
CA LEU A 397 6.52 -2.05 -10.84
C LEU A 397 6.04 -3.44 -10.43
N LEU A 398 6.98 -4.32 -10.15
CA LEU A 398 6.75 -5.55 -9.42
C LEU A 398 7.69 -5.58 -8.22
N PHE A 399 7.14 -5.64 -7.01
CA PHE A 399 7.90 -5.84 -5.79
C PHE A 399 7.99 -7.33 -5.47
N THR A 400 9.22 -7.85 -5.44
CA THR A 400 9.49 -9.23 -5.01
C THR A 400 9.35 -9.36 -3.48
N PRO A 401 9.13 -10.58 -2.94
CA PRO A 401 8.89 -10.76 -1.51
C PRO A 401 10.08 -10.27 -0.66
N GLY A 402 9.82 -9.30 0.22
CA GLY A 402 10.80 -8.76 1.16
C GLY A 402 10.36 -7.47 1.85
N VAL A 403 11.23 -6.94 2.72
CA VAL A 403 11.00 -5.68 3.44
C VAL A 403 11.90 -4.58 2.85
N TYR A 404 11.29 -3.47 2.46
CA TYR A 404 11.90 -2.37 1.70
C TYR A 404 11.99 -1.11 2.56
N THR A 405 13.18 -0.53 2.66
CA THR A 405 13.38 0.76 3.32
C THR A 405 13.19 1.90 2.33
N ILE A 406 12.21 2.77 2.58
CA ILE A 406 11.83 3.87 1.71
C ILE A 406 12.27 5.20 2.35
N ASN A 407 13.30 5.82 1.80
CA ASN A 407 13.88 7.08 2.31
C ASN A 407 13.42 8.33 1.55
N GLN A 408 12.59 8.15 0.53
CA GLN A 408 11.91 9.20 -0.20
C GLN A 408 10.63 8.62 -0.80
N THR A 409 9.61 9.46 -0.97
CA THR A 409 8.32 9.04 -1.53
C THR A 409 8.48 8.40 -2.91
N ILE A 410 7.82 7.26 -3.12
CA ILE A 410 7.67 6.64 -4.44
C ILE A 410 6.57 7.38 -5.20
N ASN A 411 6.87 7.89 -6.40
CA ASN A 411 5.96 8.75 -7.17
C ASN A 411 5.46 8.03 -8.42
N VAL A 412 4.21 7.56 -8.38
CA VAL A 412 3.53 6.94 -9.52
C VAL A 412 2.80 8.03 -10.31
N THR A 413 3.41 8.50 -11.40
CA THR A 413 2.94 9.68 -12.13
C THR A 413 2.33 9.38 -13.50
N ASN A 414 2.58 8.20 -14.06
CA ASN A 414 2.09 7.84 -15.38
C ASN A 414 0.72 7.13 -15.29
N PRO A 415 -0.24 7.44 -16.19
CA PRO A 415 -1.51 6.73 -16.25
C PRO A 415 -1.29 5.25 -16.58
N ASN A 416 -2.22 4.39 -16.15
CA ASN A 416 -2.19 2.94 -16.34
C ASN A 416 -0.97 2.23 -15.74
N THR A 417 -0.22 2.88 -14.85
CA THR A 417 0.90 2.21 -14.17
C THR A 417 0.36 1.11 -13.27
N VAL A 418 0.90 -0.10 -13.40
CA VAL A 418 0.66 -1.21 -12.47
C VAL A 418 1.78 -1.27 -11.45
N VAL A 419 1.42 -1.37 -10.19
CA VAL A 419 2.31 -1.60 -9.05
C VAL A 419 1.85 -2.88 -8.35
N LEU A 420 2.55 -3.97 -8.61
CA LEU A 420 2.21 -5.32 -8.16
C LEU A 420 3.15 -5.77 -7.03
N GLY A 421 2.62 -6.45 -6.02
CA GLY A 421 3.41 -7.09 -4.97
C GLY A 421 3.26 -8.61 -4.97
N LEU A 422 4.36 -9.33 -4.76
CA LEU A 422 4.35 -10.78 -4.57
C LEU A 422 4.80 -11.12 -3.14
N GLY A 423 4.04 -11.95 -2.43
CA GLY A 423 4.41 -12.42 -1.10
C GLY A 423 4.47 -11.31 -0.05
N PHE A 424 3.51 -10.38 -0.05
CA PHE A 424 3.39 -9.30 0.94
C PHE A 424 4.67 -8.43 1.07
N PRO A 425 5.21 -7.90 -0.05
CA PRO A 425 6.33 -6.97 0.03
C PRO A 425 5.92 -5.80 0.92
N THR A 426 6.79 -5.51 1.89
CA THR A 426 6.49 -4.56 2.96
C THR A 426 7.33 -3.31 2.78
N LEU A 427 6.71 -2.14 2.63
CA LEU A 427 7.42 -0.87 2.46
C LEU A 427 7.38 -0.06 3.75
N ILE A 428 8.57 0.23 4.29
CA ILE A 428 8.75 0.98 5.54
C ILE A 428 9.36 2.35 5.23
N PRO A 429 8.63 3.46 5.42
CA PRO A 429 9.18 4.79 5.23
C PRO A 429 10.17 5.16 6.36
N THR A 430 11.14 6.00 6.03
CA THR A 430 12.09 6.57 7.00
C THR A 430 12.09 8.09 6.90
N GLY A 431 12.38 8.77 8.00
CA GLY A 431 12.40 10.24 8.03
C GLY A 431 11.03 10.92 7.86
N GLY A 432 9.93 10.18 8.06
CA GLY A 432 8.56 10.72 8.02
C GLY A 432 8.05 11.05 6.62
N VAL A 433 8.68 10.49 5.57
CA VAL A 433 8.19 10.62 4.19
C VAL A 433 6.90 9.84 4.00
N ASN A 434 6.02 10.31 3.12
CA ASN A 434 4.95 9.44 2.64
C ASN A 434 5.56 8.30 1.85
N THR A 435 5.13 7.05 2.07
CA THR A 435 5.74 5.89 1.43
C THR A 435 5.55 5.92 -0.08
N MET A 436 4.31 6.19 -0.53
CA MET A 436 3.97 6.27 -1.95
C MET A 436 2.91 7.35 -2.21
N GLN A 437 3.02 8.00 -3.36
CA GLN A 437 2.01 8.91 -3.87
C GLN A 437 1.69 8.59 -5.34
N VAL A 438 0.40 8.57 -5.66
CA VAL A 438 -0.13 8.44 -7.02
C VAL A 438 -0.60 9.81 -7.49
N ALA A 439 -0.19 10.20 -8.69
CA ALA A 439 -0.69 11.42 -9.33
C ALA A 439 -2.18 11.30 -9.68
N ASP A 440 -2.81 12.42 -10.00
CA ASP A 440 -4.20 12.48 -10.43
C ASP A 440 -4.32 12.05 -11.91
N VAL A 441 -4.20 10.75 -12.17
CA VAL A 441 -4.12 10.14 -13.50
C VAL A 441 -4.98 8.89 -13.60
N ASP A 442 -5.43 8.56 -14.81
CA ASP A 442 -6.28 7.39 -15.05
C ASP A 442 -5.56 6.07 -14.78
N GLY A 443 -6.32 5.06 -14.34
CA GLY A 443 -6.00 3.65 -14.57
C GLY A 443 -4.87 3.05 -13.76
N VAL A 444 -4.26 3.77 -12.82
CA VAL A 444 -3.23 3.20 -11.94
C VAL A 444 -3.83 2.04 -11.13
N ARG A 445 -3.08 0.94 -11.02
CA ARG A 445 -3.47 -0.24 -10.24
C ARG A 445 -2.39 -0.54 -9.22
N ILE A 446 -2.73 -0.53 -7.94
CA ILE A 446 -1.84 -0.95 -6.86
C ILE A 446 -2.42 -2.22 -6.26
N GLN A 447 -1.64 -3.29 -6.22
CA GLN A 447 -2.08 -4.56 -5.69
C GLN A 447 -1.04 -5.27 -4.82
N GLY A 448 -1.48 -5.87 -3.71
CA GLY A 448 -0.71 -6.87 -2.96
C GLY A 448 0.45 -6.30 -2.17
N ILE A 449 0.27 -5.15 -1.52
CA ILE A 449 1.34 -4.42 -0.82
C ILE A 449 0.99 -4.16 0.63
N LEU A 450 1.94 -4.43 1.54
CA LEU A 450 1.86 -3.99 2.93
C LEU A 450 2.65 -2.69 3.12
N PHE A 451 1.97 -1.60 3.46
CA PHE A 451 2.59 -0.36 3.92
C PHE A 451 2.74 -0.40 5.43
N ASP A 452 3.96 -0.42 5.94
CA ASP A 452 4.24 -0.55 7.36
C ASP A 452 4.94 0.70 7.89
N ALA A 453 4.37 1.37 8.88
CA ALA A 453 4.83 2.69 9.28
C ALA A 453 6.22 2.65 9.94
N GLY A 454 7.09 3.58 9.54
CA GLY A 454 8.37 3.81 10.20
C GLY A 454 8.23 4.52 11.55
N THR A 455 9.31 4.56 12.33
CA THR A 455 9.34 5.17 13.66
C THR A 455 9.22 6.70 13.67
N THR A 456 9.29 7.35 12.52
CA THR A 456 9.05 8.79 12.37
C THR A 456 7.70 8.98 11.71
N ASN A 457 6.82 9.74 12.36
CA ASN A 457 5.46 10.00 11.88
C ASN A 457 5.44 10.48 10.42
N SER A 458 4.77 9.71 9.56
CA SER A 458 4.49 10.08 8.17
C SER A 458 3.14 10.77 8.06
N SER A 459 2.98 11.74 7.15
CA SER A 459 1.67 12.40 6.99
C SER A 459 0.61 11.46 6.43
N ALA A 460 1.00 10.62 5.48
CA ALA A 460 0.22 9.49 4.99
C ALA A 460 1.17 8.35 4.58
N LEU A 461 0.74 7.09 4.63
CA LEU A 461 1.53 5.99 4.04
C LEU A 461 1.29 5.92 2.51
N LEU A 462 0.04 6.00 2.08
CA LEU A 462 -0.36 6.09 0.67
C LEU A 462 -1.27 7.30 0.43
N THR A 463 -0.98 8.07 -0.61
CA THR A 463 -1.87 9.14 -1.11
C THR A 463 -2.22 8.91 -2.57
N VAL A 464 -3.51 8.92 -2.91
CA VAL A 464 -4.03 8.71 -4.26
C VAL A 464 -4.64 10.00 -4.80
N GLY A 465 -4.06 10.56 -5.85
CA GLY A 465 -4.52 11.81 -6.45
C GLY A 465 -4.10 13.06 -5.69
N THR A 466 -4.51 14.21 -6.22
CA THR A 466 -4.16 15.52 -5.65
C THR A 466 -5.37 16.19 -5.02
N GLN A 467 -5.28 16.56 -3.73
CA GLN A 467 -6.39 17.19 -3.02
C GLN A 467 -6.90 18.45 -3.74
N GLY A 468 -8.22 18.58 -3.86
CA GLY A 468 -8.86 19.70 -4.55
C GLY A 468 -8.94 19.58 -6.07
N ASN A 469 -8.33 18.54 -6.66
CA ASN A 469 -8.57 18.19 -8.05
C ASN A 469 -9.95 17.52 -8.19
N ASN A 470 -10.69 17.87 -9.24
CA ASN A 470 -12.05 17.39 -9.50
C ASN A 470 -12.14 16.62 -10.83
N THR A 471 -11.01 16.14 -11.37
CA THR A 471 -10.98 15.31 -12.58
C THR A 471 -11.73 14.01 -12.31
N SER A 472 -12.59 13.60 -13.24
CA SER A 472 -13.29 12.31 -13.14
C SER A 472 -12.47 11.22 -13.83
N HIS A 473 -12.36 10.08 -13.17
CA HIS A 473 -11.68 8.88 -13.69
C HIS A 473 -12.67 7.73 -13.94
N ALA A 474 -13.97 8.01 -14.09
CA ALA A 474 -15.03 6.99 -14.12
C ALA A 474 -14.83 5.91 -15.20
N SER A 475 -14.27 6.25 -16.36
CA SER A 475 -14.02 5.28 -17.44
C SER A 475 -12.80 4.40 -17.22
N ASN A 476 -11.86 4.83 -16.37
CA ASN A 476 -10.62 4.12 -16.09
C ASN A 476 -10.09 4.53 -14.70
N PRO A 477 -10.75 4.07 -13.63
CA PRO A 477 -10.46 4.54 -12.29
C PRO A 477 -9.07 4.10 -11.81
N ILE A 478 -8.56 4.73 -10.78
CA ILE A 478 -7.43 4.19 -9.99
C ILE A 478 -7.99 3.07 -9.09
N SER A 479 -7.26 1.97 -8.89
CA SER A 479 -7.63 0.93 -7.92
C SER A 479 -6.50 0.65 -6.94
N VAL A 480 -6.91 0.43 -5.70
CA VAL A 480 -6.06 0.04 -4.57
C VAL A 480 -6.66 -1.26 -4.04
N GLN A 481 -5.99 -2.39 -4.27
CA GLN A 481 -6.54 -3.74 -4.09
C GLN A 481 -5.59 -4.60 -3.24
N ASP A 482 -6.06 -5.32 -2.24
CA ASP A 482 -5.20 -6.11 -1.33
C ASP A 482 -4.02 -5.29 -0.79
N VAL A 483 -4.31 -4.03 -0.46
CA VAL A 483 -3.33 -3.10 0.10
C VAL A 483 -3.61 -2.98 1.59
N PHE A 484 -2.60 -3.29 2.36
CA PHE A 484 -2.70 -3.38 3.81
C PHE A 484 -1.81 -2.32 4.44
N PHE A 485 -2.22 -1.85 5.62
CA PHE A 485 -1.48 -0.87 6.38
C PHE A 485 -1.28 -1.35 7.81
N ARG A 486 -0.05 -1.20 8.31
CA ARG A 486 0.29 -1.49 9.69
C ARG A 486 0.96 -0.29 10.33
N ILE A 487 0.49 0.09 11.52
CA ILE A 487 1.11 1.14 12.34
C ILE A 487 1.35 0.59 13.74
N GLY A 488 2.59 0.19 14.02
CA GLY A 488 2.93 -0.51 15.26
C GLY A 488 3.11 -2.01 15.07
N GLY A 489 3.22 -2.75 16.17
CA GLY A 489 3.24 -4.22 16.16
C GLY A 489 4.64 -4.81 15.94
N ASP A 490 5.28 -4.55 14.80
CA ASP A 490 6.67 -4.98 14.57
C ASP A 490 7.68 -3.98 15.17
N ILE A 491 7.49 -2.71 14.81
CA ILE A 491 8.23 -1.55 15.31
C ILE A 491 7.25 -0.50 15.85
N ALA A 492 7.72 0.49 16.61
CA ALA A 492 6.90 1.62 17.08
C ALA A 492 6.59 2.60 15.93
N GLY A 493 5.88 2.11 14.91
CA GLY A 493 5.53 2.84 13.70
C GLY A 493 4.52 3.95 13.98
N GLN A 494 4.62 5.07 13.26
CA GLN A 494 3.72 6.22 13.40
C GLN A 494 3.34 6.77 12.03
N ALA A 495 2.06 7.04 11.83
CA ALA A 495 1.57 7.79 10.68
C ALA A 495 0.28 8.52 11.03
N THR A 496 0.07 9.71 10.48
CA THR A 496 -1.17 10.46 10.71
C THR A 496 -2.34 9.79 9.98
N ASN A 497 -2.12 9.42 8.70
CA ASN A 497 -3.08 8.71 7.89
C ASN A 497 -2.44 7.42 7.33
N SER A 498 -3.20 6.33 7.23
CA SER A 498 -2.75 5.19 6.41
C SER A 498 -2.98 5.48 4.92
N LEU A 499 -4.24 5.71 4.54
CA LEU A 499 -4.65 5.95 3.15
C LEU A 499 -5.40 7.27 3.02
N VAL A 500 -4.99 8.09 2.05
CA VAL A 500 -5.71 9.30 1.64
C VAL A 500 -6.11 9.18 0.17
N VAL A 501 -7.42 9.22 -0.12
CA VAL A 501 -7.99 9.13 -1.48
C VAL A 501 -8.54 10.49 -1.88
N ASN A 502 -7.81 11.19 -2.74
CA ASN A 502 -8.22 12.47 -3.31
C ASN A 502 -8.85 12.33 -4.70
N ALA A 503 -8.38 11.36 -5.49
CA ALA A 503 -8.88 11.17 -6.84
C ALA A 503 -10.36 10.72 -6.82
N ASN A 504 -11.16 11.31 -7.72
CA ASN A 504 -12.54 10.85 -7.90
C ASN A 504 -12.56 9.44 -8.51
N ASN A 505 -13.64 8.70 -8.28
CA ASN A 505 -13.88 7.39 -8.89
C ASN A 505 -12.90 6.27 -8.47
N THR A 506 -11.97 6.50 -7.54
CA THR A 506 -11.06 5.46 -7.06
C THR A 506 -11.83 4.26 -6.52
N LEU A 507 -11.36 3.07 -6.86
CA LEU A 507 -11.82 1.80 -6.30
C LEU A 507 -10.88 1.40 -5.16
N VAL A 508 -11.45 1.21 -3.97
CA VAL A 508 -10.77 0.77 -2.75
C VAL A 508 -11.30 -0.62 -2.46
N ASP A 509 -10.47 -1.65 -2.56
CA ASP A 509 -10.94 -3.03 -2.64
C ASP A 509 -10.08 -3.94 -1.76
N ASP A 510 -10.68 -4.68 -0.83
CA ASP A 510 -9.96 -5.46 0.20
C ASP A 510 -8.81 -4.67 0.85
N ILE A 511 -9.17 -3.63 1.61
CA ILE A 511 -8.20 -2.87 2.40
C ILE A 511 -8.32 -3.25 3.85
N TRP A 512 -7.17 -3.51 4.48
CA TRP A 512 -7.04 -3.53 5.93
C TRP A 512 -6.08 -2.46 6.40
N ALA A 513 -6.61 -1.42 7.05
CA ALA A 513 -5.82 -0.40 7.71
C ALA A 513 -5.85 -0.64 9.22
N TRP A 514 -4.70 -1.01 9.79
CA TRP A 514 -4.60 -1.47 11.17
C TRP A 514 -3.57 -0.66 11.96
N ARG A 515 -4.06 0.12 12.93
CA ARG A 515 -3.22 0.60 14.01
C ARG A 515 -3.07 -0.55 15.00
N ALA A 516 -1.85 -1.03 15.21
CA ALA A 516 -1.61 -2.25 15.95
C ALA A 516 -2.16 -2.20 17.39
N ASP A 517 -2.99 -3.19 17.76
CA ASP A 517 -3.46 -3.42 19.14
C ASP A 517 -2.54 -4.38 19.92
N HIS A 518 -1.69 -5.12 19.23
CA HIS A 518 -0.71 -6.03 19.81
C HIS A 518 0.59 -6.12 18.99
N GLY A 519 1.64 -6.64 19.61
CA GLY A 519 2.88 -7.00 18.93
C GLY A 519 4.10 -7.06 19.83
N ASN A 520 5.27 -6.82 19.26
CA ASN A 520 6.55 -6.81 19.94
C ASN A 520 6.55 -5.80 21.12
N SER A 521 7.29 -6.11 22.18
CA SER A 521 7.37 -5.26 23.36
C SER A 521 7.79 -3.83 23.01
N GLY A 522 7.00 -2.84 23.46
CA GLY A 522 7.28 -1.41 23.26
C GLY A 522 6.90 -0.86 21.88
N THR A 523 6.13 -1.60 21.09
CA THR A 523 5.71 -1.17 19.74
C THR A 523 4.25 -0.73 19.65
N VAL A 524 3.46 -0.97 20.70
CA VAL A 524 2.04 -0.65 20.77
C VAL A 524 1.73 0.15 22.04
N GLY A 525 0.84 1.13 21.90
CA GLY A 525 0.27 1.91 22.98
C GLY A 525 -0.17 3.31 22.52
N TRP A 526 -1.02 3.95 23.33
CA TRP A 526 -1.67 5.23 22.99
C TRP A 526 -0.71 6.33 22.54
N THR A 527 0.51 6.37 23.08
CA THR A 527 1.55 7.37 22.71
C THR A 527 2.72 6.76 21.96
N VAL A 528 2.62 5.50 21.55
CA VAL A 528 3.71 4.72 20.92
C VAL A 528 3.48 4.65 19.42
N ASN A 529 2.45 3.94 18.99
CA ASN A 529 2.07 3.79 17.58
C ASN A 529 0.92 4.72 17.21
N THR A 530 1.15 6.02 17.33
CA THR A 530 0.11 7.03 17.13
C THR A 530 -0.37 7.06 15.68
N ALA A 531 -1.70 7.07 15.49
CA ALA A 531 -2.33 7.24 14.18
C ALA A 531 -3.72 7.86 14.29
N GLN A 532 -4.05 8.80 13.40
CA GLN A 532 -5.32 9.52 13.45
C GLN A 532 -6.40 8.82 12.62
N HIS A 533 -6.10 8.47 11.37
CA HIS A 533 -7.08 7.94 10.43
C HIS A 533 -6.54 6.74 9.65
N GLY A 534 -7.36 5.72 9.47
CA GLY A 534 -7.05 4.63 8.55
C GLY A 534 -7.32 5.03 7.11
N LEU A 535 -8.48 5.65 6.87
CA LEU A 535 -8.88 6.11 5.55
C LEU A 535 -9.47 7.52 5.59
N VAL A 536 -8.97 8.40 4.72
CA VAL A 536 -9.58 9.70 4.42
C VAL A 536 -9.98 9.75 2.95
N VAL A 537 -11.26 9.98 2.66
CA VAL A 537 -11.80 10.05 1.28
C VAL A 537 -12.25 11.48 0.96
N ASN A 538 -11.45 12.20 0.19
CA ASN A 538 -11.81 13.51 -0.35
C ASN A 538 -12.47 13.42 -1.74
N GLY A 539 -12.13 12.38 -2.51
CA GLY A 539 -12.63 12.17 -3.87
C GLY A 539 -14.12 11.84 -3.92
N ASN A 540 -14.82 12.35 -4.93
CA ASN A 540 -16.21 12.02 -5.22
C ASN A 540 -16.31 10.67 -5.95
N ASN A 541 -17.43 9.98 -5.75
CA ASN A 541 -17.78 8.72 -6.41
C ASN A 541 -16.75 7.60 -6.19
N VAL A 542 -16.03 7.64 -5.06
CA VAL A 542 -15.16 6.57 -4.61
C VAL A 542 -16.01 5.38 -4.17
N LEU A 543 -15.60 4.17 -4.54
CA LEU A 543 -16.26 2.93 -4.13
C LEU A 543 -15.30 2.12 -3.26
N ALA A 544 -15.73 1.78 -2.05
CA ALA A 544 -15.03 0.87 -1.15
C ALA A 544 -15.76 -0.48 -1.07
N THR A 545 -15.07 -1.59 -1.33
CA THR A 545 -15.62 -2.95 -1.25
C THR A 545 -14.71 -3.81 -0.39
N GLY A 546 -15.21 -4.35 0.73
CA GLY A 546 -14.37 -5.09 1.67
C GLY A 546 -13.43 -4.16 2.45
N LEU A 547 -14.01 -3.21 3.20
CA LEU A 547 -13.24 -2.23 3.97
C LEU A 547 -13.07 -2.68 5.43
N PHE A 548 -11.83 -2.86 5.88
CA PHE A 548 -11.47 -3.19 7.25
C PHE A 548 -10.57 -2.07 7.81
N VAL A 549 -10.99 -1.38 8.88
CA VAL A 549 -10.19 -0.29 9.46
C VAL A 549 -10.30 -0.30 10.99
N GLU A 550 -9.17 -0.37 11.69
CA GLU A 550 -9.16 -0.66 13.12
C GLU A 550 -8.18 0.19 13.95
N HIS A 551 -8.66 0.55 15.13
CA HIS A 551 -7.96 1.06 16.31
C HIS A 551 -7.34 2.45 16.20
N TYR A 552 -7.78 3.29 15.28
CA TYR A 552 -7.24 4.64 15.12
C TYR A 552 -7.68 5.57 16.26
N GLN A 553 -6.92 6.66 16.47
CA GLN A 553 -7.14 7.55 17.62
C GLN A 553 -8.19 8.64 17.37
N ASN A 554 -8.51 8.91 16.10
CA ASN A 554 -9.64 9.75 15.68
C ASN A 554 -10.63 8.87 14.87
N TYR A 555 -11.33 9.45 13.90
CA TYR A 555 -12.17 8.71 12.96
C TYR A 555 -11.34 7.65 12.21
N ASP A 556 -11.68 6.36 12.36
CA ASP A 556 -11.02 5.30 11.60
C ASP A 556 -11.20 5.53 10.08
N VAL A 557 -12.44 5.87 9.67
CA VAL A 557 -12.78 6.33 8.32
C VAL A 557 -13.40 7.72 8.37
N GLN A 558 -12.87 8.64 7.57
CA GLN A 558 -13.45 9.97 7.33
C GLN A 558 -13.77 10.15 5.84
N TRP A 559 -15.05 10.34 5.53
CA TRP A 559 -15.56 10.43 4.16
C TRP A 559 -16.11 11.82 3.85
N LEU A 560 -15.42 12.56 2.98
CA LEU A 560 -15.70 13.97 2.68
C LEU A 560 -16.19 14.19 1.24
N GLY A 561 -16.00 13.21 0.35
CA GLY A 561 -16.48 13.27 -1.04
C GLY A 561 -17.94 12.83 -1.23
N ASN A 562 -18.63 13.41 -2.22
CA ASN A 562 -20.01 13.05 -2.57
C ASN A 562 -20.09 11.83 -3.48
N GLY A 563 -21.23 11.14 -3.47
CA GLY A 563 -21.49 9.96 -4.29
C GLY A 563 -20.68 8.73 -3.86
N GLY A 564 -20.11 8.76 -2.66
CA GLY A 564 -19.33 7.65 -2.13
C GLY A 564 -20.20 6.43 -1.86
N GLU A 565 -19.63 5.25 -2.05
CA GLU A 565 -20.31 4.00 -1.74
C GLU A 565 -19.39 3.04 -0.99
N THR A 566 -19.88 2.41 0.07
CA THR A 566 -19.18 1.34 0.80
C THR A 566 -20.04 0.07 0.84
N ILE A 567 -19.49 -1.06 0.42
CA ILE A 567 -20.12 -2.37 0.57
C ILE A 567 -19.21 -3.21 1.44
N PHE A 568 -19.74 -3.59 2.61
CA PHE A 568 -19.02 -4.17 3.73
C PHE A 568 -18.05 -3.20 4.41
N PHE A 569 -18.24 -3.02 5.72
CA PHE A 569 -17.29 -2.38 6.61
C PHE A 569 -17.15 -3.16 7.91
N GLN A 570 -15.91 -3.35 8.36
CA GLN A 570 -15.58 -3.87 9.67
C GLN A 570 -14.60 -2.92 10.38
N ASN A 571 -14.87 -2.68 11.66
CA ASN A 571 -14.03 -1.89 12.53
C ASN A 571 -13.98 -2.45 13.95
N GLU A 572 -12.84 -2.23 14.59
CA GLU A 572 -12.71 -2.22 16.04
C GLU A 572 -12.15 -0.87 16.50
N MET A 573 -12.80 -0.24 17.48
CA MET A 573 -12.33 1.00 18.10
C MET A 573 -11.00 0.79 18.84
N PRO A 574 -10.20 1.85 19.11
CA PRO A 574 -8.93 1.69 19.82
C PRO A 574 -9.16 1.10 21.21
N TYR A 575 -8.41 0.06 21.58
CA TYR A 575 -8.56 -0.58 22.89
C TYR A 575 -7.94 0.24 24.04
N ASP A 576 -6.98 1.09 23.68
CA ASP A 576 -6.03 1.72 24.56
C ASP A 576 -6.22 3.22 24.90
N PRO A 577 -7.39 3.87 24.69
CA PRO A 577 -7.65 5.17 25.30
C PRO A 577 -7.41 5.11 26.82
N PRO A 578 -6.54 5.96 27.39
CA PRO A 578 -6.18 5.86 28.80
C PRO A 578 -7.32 6.30 29.74
N ASN A 579 -8.22 7.17 29.25
CA ASN A 579 -9.41 7.66 29.92
C ASN A 579 -10.28 8.45 28.94
N GLN A 580 -11.53 8.71 29.31
CA GLN A 580 -12.48 9.44 28.48
C GLN A 580 -11.93 10.79 27.99
N ALA A 581 -11.32 11.57 28.88
CA ALA A 581 -10.81 12.91 28.52
C ALA A 581 -9.68 12.89 27.47
N ALA A 582 -8.98 11.77 27.29
CA ALA A 582 -7.96 11.60 26.27
C ALA A 582 -8.55 11.25 24.88
N TRP A 583 -9.81 10.83 24.83
CA TRP A 583 -10.51 10.41 23.61
C TRP A 583 -11.90 11.04 23.57
N MET A 584 -11.91 12.35 23.38
CA MET A 584 -13.12 13.17 23.17
C MET A 584 -13.07 13.81 21.78
N ASN A 585 -14.21 13.85 21.10
CA ASN A 585 -14.39 14.68 19.92
C ASN A 585 -15.30 15.87 20.25
N GLY A 586 -14.68 16.97 20.69
CA GLY A 586 -15.43 18.14 21.18
C GLY A 586 -16.23 17.80 22.43
N SER A 587 -17.55 17.76 22.32
CA SER A 587 -18.46 17.32 23.39
C SER A 587 -18.92 15.87 23.28
N SER A 588 -18.57 15.17 22.20
CA SER A 588 -18.89 13.76 21.98
C SER A 588 -17.86 12.86 22.66
N ASP A 589 -18.33 11.77 23.26
CA ASP A 589 -17.50 10.73 23.84
C ASP A 589 -16.88 9.87 22.72
N GLY A 590 -15.57 9.96 22.53
CA GLY A 590 -14.86 9.25 21.45
C GLY A 590 -15.05 9.84 20.05
N TYR A 591 -14.55 9.10 19.07
CA TYR A 591 -14.70 9.39 17.64
C TYR A 591 -15.44 8.22 16.98
N ALA A 592 -16.26 8.51 15.97
CA ALA A 592 -16.94 7.48 15.20
C ALA A 592 -15.93 6.59 14.43
N ALA A 593 -16.23 5.32 14.29
CA ALA A 593 -15.49 4.43 13.39
C ALA A 593 -15.60 4.86 11.93
N TYR A 594 -16.75 5.44 11.55
CA TYR A 594 -17.00 5.87 10.18
C TYR A 594 -17.81 7.16 10.19
N GLU A 595 -17.18 8.24 9.75
CA GLU A 595 -17.80 9.55 9.58
C GLU A 595 -18.07 9.81 8.09
N VAL A 596 -19.33 10.08 7.76
CA VAL A 596 -19.71 10.82 6.55
C VAL A 596 -19.75 12.30 6.94
N GLY A 597 -18.88 13.10 6.32
CA GLY A 597 -18.70 14.49 6.70
C GLY A 597 -19.96 15.34 6.57
N PRO A 598 -20.13 16.40 7.40
CA PRO A 598 -21.35 17.19 7.49
C PRO A 598 -21.77 17.91 6.20
N SER A 599 -20.84 18.07 5.25
CA SER A 599 -21.10 18.72 3.96
C SER A 599 -21.48 17.75 2.83
N VAL A 600 -21.40 16.43 3.08
CA VAL A 600 -21.76 15.40 2.11
C VAL A 600 -23.27 15.35 1.93
N THR A 601 -23.70 15.31 0.68
CA THR A 601 -25.12 15.30 0.29
C THR A 601 -25.55 13.98 -0.36
N SER A 602 -24.58 13.15 -0.75
CA SER A 602 -24.83 11.82 -1.32
C SER A 602 -23.78 10.81 -0.86
N HIS A 603 -24.22 9.71 -0.28
CA HIS A 603 -23.38 8.59 0.17
C HIS A 603 -24.24 7.34 0.39
N GLN A 604 -23.75 6.15 0.04
CA GLN A 604 -24.44 4.88 0.33
C GLN A 604 -23.49 3.94 1.09
N ALA A 605 -23.97 3.24 2.11
CA ALA A 605 -23.18 2.18 2.72
C ALA A 605 -24.03 0.97 3.14
N TYR A 606 -23.48 -0.24 3.00
CA TYR A 606 -24.19 -1.50 3.25
C TYR A 606 -23.36 -2.46 4.11
N GLY A 607 -23.97 -2.99 5.18
CA GLY A 607 -23.37 -4.01 6.04
C GLY A 607 -22.17 -3.46 6.81
N LEU A 608 -22.42 -2.61 7.81
CA LEU A 608 -21.38 -1.93 8.58
C LEU A 608 -21.33 -2.45 10.02
N GLY A 609 -20.15 -2.88 10.47
CA GLY A 609 -19.92 -3.33 11.85
C GLY A 609 -18.81 -2.54 12.53
N SER A 610 -19.02 -2.14 13.78
CA SER A 610 -18.00 -1.55 14.64
C SER A 610 -18.04 -2.14 16.05
N TYR A 611 -16.89 -2.55 16.57
CA TYR A 611 -16.77 -3.26 17.84
C TYR A 611 -15.92 -2.46 18.83
N CYS A 612 -16.21 -2.56 20.13
CA CYS A 612 -15.35 -1.99 21.18
C CYS A 612 -14.81 -3.05 22.13
N TYR A 613 -13.56 -2.86 22.56
CA TYR A 613 -12.89 -3.64 23.59
C TYR A 613 -11.91 -2.74 24.37
N PHE A 614 -12.43 -1.74 25.10
CA PHE A 614 -11.62 -0.74 25.83
C PHE A 614 -10.90 -1.35 27.06
N ASN A 615 -10.02 -2.32 26.85
CA ASN A 615 -9.43 -3.14 27.91
C ASN A 615 -8.46 -2.36 28.82
N VAL A 616 -7.84 -1.29 28.31
CA VAL A 616 -6.97 -0.41 29.12
C VAL A 616 -7.81 0.39 30.11
N ASN A 617 -8.99 0.85 29.69
CA ASN A 617 -9.93 1.53 30.57
C ASN A 617 -11.39 1.23 30.19
N PRO A 618 -12.00 0.19 30.79
CA PRO A 618 -13.37 -0.23 30.44
C PRO A 618 -14.47 0.77 30.80
N ALA A 619 -14.14 1.88 31.47
CA ALA A 619 -15.06 2.97 31.74
C ALA A 619 -15.14 3.98 30.59
N VAL A 620 -14.31 3.83 29.55
CA VAL A 620 -14.42 4.61 28.31
C VAL A 620 -15.71 4.23 27.58
N VAL A 621 -16.34 5.25 27.03
CA VAL A 621 -17.57 5.18 26.26
C VAL A 621 -17.32 5.80 24.89
N ALA A 622 -17.89 5.19 23.86
CA ALA A 622 -18.07 5.81 22.55
C ALA A 622 -19.54 6.21 22.40
N ASP A 623 -19.81 7.46 22.04
CA ASP A 623 -21.17 7.97 21.83
C ASP A 623 -21.88 7.21 20.70
N HIS A 624 -21.20 7.07 19.55
CA HIS A 624 -21.69 6.31 18.41
C HIS A 624 -20.55 5.70 17.59
N ALA A 625 -20.87 4.65 16.84
CA ALA A 625 -19.93 4.05 15.89
C ALA A 625 -19.96 4.72 14.51
N PHE A 626 -21.13 5.21 14.09
CA PHE A 626 -21.33 5.80 12.77
C PHE A 626 -21.81 7.25 12.93
N GLU A 627 -21.22 8.17 12.18
CA GLU A 627 -21.61 9.59 12.16
C GLU A 627 -21.98 9.98 10.72
N ALA A 628 -23.17 10.52 10.48
CA ALA A 628 -23.59 10.91 9.14
C ALA A 628 -24.67 12.00 9.11
N PRO A 629 -24.75 12.83 8.04
CA PRO A 629 -25.82 13.81 7.88
C PRO A 629 -27.15 13.10 7.61
N ALA A 630 -28.21 13.49 8.35
CA ALA A 630 -29.56 13.00 8.12
C ALA A 630 -30.24 13.72 6.91
N VAL A 631 -29.71 13.49 5.71
CA VAL A 631 -30.24 14.01 4.44
C VAL A 631 -30.56 12.88 3.48
N SER A 632 -31.56 13.04 2.61
CA SER A 632 -32.11 11.94 1.80
C SER A 632 -31.13 11.23 0.87
N GLY A 633 -30.02 11.88 0.50
CA GLY A 633 -29.00 11.31 -0.37
C GLY A 633 -27.91 10.53 0.37
N VAL A 634 -27.84 10.61 1.70
CA VAL A 634 -26.93 9.83 2.53
C VAL A 634 -27.73 8.69 3.14
N GLN A 635 -27.43 7.45 2.78
CA GLN A 635 -28.15 6.28 3.28
C GLN A 635 -27.19 5.20 3.75
N LEU A 636 -27.44 4.67 4.95
CA LEU A 636 -26.68 3.56 5.51
C LEU A 636 -27.64 2.40 5.77
N HIS A 637 -27.21 1.18 5.49
CA HIS A 637 -28.02 -0.02 5.56
C HIS A 637 -27.30 -1.09 6.38
N ASP A 638 -28.05 -1.79 7.23
CA ASP A 638 -27.58 -2.95 7.98
C ASP A 638 -26.35 -2.66 8.87
N LEU A 639 -26.52 -1.72 9.80
CA LEU A 639 -25.49 -1.27 10.72
C LEU A 639 -25.57 -2.04 12.05
N LEU A 640 -24.42 -2.35 12.64
CA LEU A 640 -24.34 -2.92 13.97
C LEU A 640 -23.16 -2.44 14.81
N THR A 641 -23.34 -2.51 16.12
CA THR A 641 -22.29 -2.31 17.12
C THR A 641 -22.22 -3.46 18.11
N VAL A 642 -21.01 -3.79 18.59
CA VAL A 642 -20.79 -4.87 19.56
C VAL A 642 -19.80 -4.42 20.63
N SER A 643 -20.13 -4.66 21.91
CA SER A 643 -19.13 -4.64 22.99
C SER A 643 -18.58 -6.04 23.21
N LEU A 644 -17.27 -6.22 23.02
CA LEU A 644 -16.61 -7.52 23.15
C LEU A 644 -16.43 -7.86 24.63
N GLY A 645 -17.23 -8.79 25.14
CA GLY A 645 -17.13 -9.24 26.52
C GLY A 645 -17.53 -8.18 27.57
N ASN A 646 -18.35 -7.20 27.18
CA ASN A 646 -18.76 -6.07 28.03
C ASN A 646 -17.57 -5.24 28.54
N VAL A 647 -16.62 -4.97 27.64
CA VAL A 647 -15.43 -4.16 27.91
C VAL A 647 -15.54 -2.85 27.13
N GLY A 648 -16.12 -1.84 27.77
CA GLY A 648 -16.54 -0.61 27.11
C GLY A 648 -17.99 -0.66 26.63
N VAL A 649 -18.51 0.52 26.26
CA VAL A 649 -19.88 0.69 25.75
C VAL A 649 -19.83 1.59 24.51
N ILE A 650 -20.66 1.25 23.52
CA ILE A 650 -21.04 2.16 22.44
C ILE A 650 -22.50 2.56 22.70
N GLU A 651 -22.80 3.84 22.93
CA GLU A 651 -24.14 4.30 23.37
C GLU A 651 -25.18 4.25 22.25
N HIS A 652 -24.77 4.49 21.02
CA HIS A 652 -25.63 4.49 19.85
C HIS A 652 -24.96 3.80 18.66
N VAL A 653 -25.78 3.31 17.72
CA VAL A 653 -25.24 2.71 16.49
C VAL A 653 -24.79 3.83 15.57
N VAL A 654 -25.70 4.73 15.19
CA VAL A 654 -25.44 5.86 14.28
C VAL A 654 -26.04 7.14 14.83
N ASN A 655 -25.24 8.21 14.92
CA ASN A 655 -25.62 9.46 15.60
C ASN A 655 -26.31 9.14 16.95
N GLU A 656 -27.53 9.62 17.19
CA GLU A 656 -28.33 9.33 18.39
C GLU A 656 -29.33 8.15 18.20
N ILE A 657 -29.14 7.31 17.18
CA ILE A 657 -30.05 6.22 16.79
C ILE A 657 -29.42 4.85 17.05
N GLY A 658 -30.26 3.92 17.52
CA GLY A 658 -29.84 2.58 17.92
C GLY A 658 -29.63 2.50 19.42
N ALA A 659 -29.84 1.31 19.98
CA ALA A 659 -29.63 1.09 21.41
C ALA A 659 -28.14 1.00 21.73
N ALA A 660 -27.78 1.30 22.97
CA ALA A 660 -26.45 1.02 23.47
C ALA A 660 -26.12 -0.47 23.35
N THR A 661 -24.84 -0.78 23.18
CA THR A 661 -24.35 -2.17 23.19
C THR A 661 -24.78 -2.85 24.49
N PRO A 662 -25.37 -4.05 24.44
CA PRO A 662 -25.83 -4.75 25.64
C PRO A 662 -24.64 -5.30 26.45
N THR A 663 -24.91 -5.75 27.68
CA THR A 663 -23.88 -6.27 28.61
C THR A 663 -23.34 -7.65 28.25
N ASN A 664 -23.78 -8.24 27.15
CA ASN A 664 -23.29 -9.47 26.56
C ASN A 664 -22.74 -9.19 25.16
N THR A 665 -21.89 -10.07 24.62
CA THR A 665 -21.35 -9.93 23.25
C THR A 665 -22.42 -10.25 22.21
N THR A 666 -23.40 -9.36 22.07
CA THR A 666 -24.44 -9.44 21.04
C THR A 666 -24.62 -8.09 20.36
N PRO A 667 -24.95 -8.07 19.05
CA PRO A 667 -25.09 -6.82 18.32
C PRO A 667 -26.26 -5.94 18.79
N SER A 668 -26.03 -4.63 18.88
CA SER A 668 -27.08 -3.62 18.69
C SER A 668 -27.15 -3.27 17.20
N THR A 669 -28.35 -3.05 16.66
CA THR A 669 -28.54 -2.97 15.20
C THR A 669 -29.42 -1.81 14.77
N VAL A 670 -29.16 -1.27 13.58
CA VAL A 670 -30.01 -0.33 12.86
C VAL A 670 -30.07 -0.79 11.40
N THR A 671 -31.26 -1.13 10.90
CA THR A 671 -31.41 -1.65 9.53
C THR A 671 -31.27 -0.57 8.47
N SER A 672 -31.62 0.68 8.76
CA SER A 672 -31.58 1.78 7.79
C SER A 672 -31.40 3.13 8.47
N PHE A 673 -30.73 4.06 7.80
CA PHE A 673 -30.52 5.46 8.20
C PHE A 673 -30.42 6.35 6.95
N PRO A 674 -30.89 7.62 7.00
CA PRO A 674 -31.78 8.17 8.02
C PRO A 674 -33.21 7.60 7.90
#